data_AF-A0A1B3NHS7-F1
#
_entry.id   AF-A0A1B3NHS7-F1
#
_cell.length_a   1.000
_cell.length_b   1.000
_cell.length_c   1.000
_cell.angle_alpha   90.00
_cell.angle_beta   90.00
_cell.angle_gamma   90.00
#
_symmetry.space_group_name_H-M   'P 1'
#
loop_
_entity.id
_entity.type
_entity.pdbx_description
1 polymer ?
#
loop_
_entity_poly.entity_id
_entity_poly.type
_entity_poly.pdbx_seq_one_letter_code
_entity_poly.pdbx_strand_id
1 'polypeptide(L)'
;MTKASKLPRQRKPLRIGIAARIYAAVGLMTALTIVASAVAWLSFGRVDKTVQDMAGQKMPMVELALELSQAATLSTALAPRFMDVENVQQRAALTSELDRIEARQFDLIRRIGALSGLDMKATQQAVDELSRTINEINDLTGARMRNAAAMNGLLENLGKAGRVFSGVVGSEADEARFNVTMGIESIKGLSGEQLDAAMKTLNDRDFPVFDFARKLEAQVNEMMGMLRETAQIPDKARLDIARERFKATAMRIRMELQAAEAASSNPFRGQVVEAVIAMGEGRSGIVEMRERDLTTLGEIATTLKTVDRAAATLRGQVDKLVEGARGEAVAASASTASLIQQSEMWLGAIGIGSLLIALSLSLFYVRPAIIGRLNRLWAATRAIADGALETVVDTRGNDEISDISKSVLLFRDNAVALRAAEAAKVEDDARAQEQRRAMMAELGDAFGEVVAAAAAGDFSRRVQANFTDAELNALAGSVNELLETVQGGLSETCDVLAELSAGHLSTRIEGMYQGAFAELKNGTNALAEEFESTLAKLSETVAAVRSATTEILDGVTDLAERTSEESNAVSMATNQLGAFAGTVKKTASEAAQATGMAEGAESQAQQGEKVVASALEAMQRIRTSSDKISEVIAMIDEIAFQTNLLALNAAVEAARAGDSGRGFAVVATEVRSLAKRSADASNDVKKLVEAAHGDVKVGVGLVEETAQMFEAIVSSVNDLTGLMNGISQTAKNQASDVSAINTEIDGIGSMAHQNAALVEETNAALALTDEQTRALSEHIARFRFREGHGSDKAHAMAHAA
;
A
#
# COMPACT_ATOMS: atom_id res chain seq x y z
N MET A 1 70.71 39.72 79.27
CA MET A 1 71.27 39.28 77.97
C MET A 1 70.25 39.64 76.90
N THR A 2 70.34 40.87 76.39
CA THR A 2 70.92 41.28 75.09
C THR A 2 69.89 41.32 73.96
N LYS A 3 69.59 42.57 73.57
CA LYS A 3 68.81 43.03 72.42
C LYS A 3 69.26 42.37 71.10
N ALA A 4 68.31 42.07 70.24
CA ALA A 4 68.46 42.21 68.79
C ALA A 4 67.08 42.47 68.15
N SER A 5 66.75 43.76 67.95
CA SER A 5 65.61 44.18 67.14
C SER A 5 65.87 43.82 65.67
N LYS A 6 65.14 42.85 65.12
CA LYS A 6 65.10 42.62 63.67
C LYS A 6 64.28 43.75 63.03
N LEU A 7 64.92 44.52 62.14
CA LEU A 7 64.25 45.51 61.29
C LEU A 7 63.17 44.83 60.42
N PRO A 8 62.04 45.50 60.13
CA PRO A 8 61.08 45.00 59.16
C PRO A 8 61.68 45.04 57.75
N ARG A 9 61.84 43.88 57.10
CA ARG A 9 62.12 43.80 55.66
C ARG A 9 60.92 44.42 54.92
N GLN A 10 61.07 45.62 54.38
CA GLN A 10 60.15 46.18 53.39
C GLN A 10 60.08 45.22 52.20
N ARG A 11 58.91 44.60 51.96
CA ARG A 11 58.64 43.87 50.72
C ARG A 11 58.63 44.90 49.59
N LYS A 12 59.55 44.76 48.63
CA LYS A 12 59.50 45.53 47.36
C LYS A 12 58.15 45.24 46.69
N PRO A 13 57.35 46.26 46.31
CA PRO A 13 56.13 46.03 45.55
C PRO A 13 56.46 45.39 44.20
N LEU A 14 55.76 44.31 43.86
CA LEU A 14 55.85 43.67 42.54
C LEU A 14 55.55 44.71 41.45
N ARG A 15 56.49 44.87 40.51
CA ARG A 15 56.30 45.71 39.32
C ARG A 15 55.36 44.97 38.38
N ILE A 16 54.11 45.41 38.31
CA ILE A 16 53.15 44.93 37.31
C ILE A 16 53.17 45.95 36.16
N GLY A 17 53.88 45.59 35.10
CA GLY A 17 54.01 46.43 33.92
C GLY A 17 52.73 46.53 33.11
N ILE A 18 52.63 47.56 32.27
CA ILE A 18 51.48 47.78 31.36
C ILE A 18 51.18 46.53 30.52
N ALA A 19 52.22 45.84 30.02
CA ALA A 19 52.07 44.62 29.23
C ALA A 19 51.36 43.49 30.00
N ALA A 20 51.75 43.24 31.26
CA ALA A 20 51.12 42.22 32.09
C ALA A 20 49.63 42.51 32.34
N ARG A 21 49.24 43.79 32.38
CA ARG A 21 47.84 44.22 32.54
C ARG A 21 47.03 44.01 31.26
N ILE A 22 47.61 44.22 30.08
CA ILE A 22 46.97 43.98 28.78
C ILE A 22 46.82 42.48 28.53
N TYR A 23 47.85 41.68 28.81
CA TYR A 23 47.75 40.21 28.69
C TYR A 23 46.70 39.61 29.63
N ALA A 24 46.54 40.15 30.85
CA ALA A 24 45.47 39.73 31.75
C ALA A 24 44.07 40.04 31.20
N ALA A 25 43.89 41.18 30.53
CA ALA A 25 42.63 41.56 29.89
C ALA A 25 42.28 40.66 28.69
N VAL A 26 43.25 40.42 27.81
CA VAL A 26 43.08 39.55 26.64
C VAL A 26 42.90 38.09 27.06
N GLY A 27 43.65 37.62 28.06
CA GLY A 27 43.52 36.27 28.61
C GLY A 27 42.16 35.99 29.24
N LEU A 28 41.51 37.02 29.83
CA LEU A 28 40.16 36.88 30.37
C LEU A 28 39.10 36.77 29.26
N MET A 29 39.27 37.51 28.16
CA MET A 29 38.39 37.42 26.98
C MET A 29 38.50 36.06 26.31
N THR A 30 39.72 35.53 26.10
CA THR A 30 39.91 34.21 25.50
C THR A 30 39.36 33.09 26.37
N ALA A 31 39.52 33.18 27.70
CA ALA A 31 38.93 32.22 28.64
C ALA A 31 37.39 32.20 28.55
N LEU A 32 36.75 33.36 28.43
CA LEU A 32 35.29 33.46 28.27
C LEU A 32 34.81 32.84 26.94
N THR A 33 35.54 33.06 25.83
CA THR A 33 35.23 32.45 24.54
C THR A 33 35.35 30.93 24.58
N ILE A 34 36.38 30.39 25.26
CA ILE A 34 36.55 28.94 25.43
C ILE A 34 35.38 28.35 26.22
N VAL A 35 34.94 29.03 27.30
CA VAL A 35 33.78 28.59 28.10
C VAL A 35 32.50 28.61 27.27
N ALA A 36 32.27 29.67 26.48
CA ALA A 36 31.10 29.76 25.59
C ALA A 36 31.07 28.62 24.55
N SER A 37 32.20 28.35 23.90
CA SER A 37 32.34 27.24 22.94
C SER A 37 32.15 25.87 23.59
N ALA A 38 32.65 25.66 24.82
CA ALA A 38 32.46 24.42 25.56
C ALA A 38 30.98 24.18 25.93
N VAL A 39 30.26 25.22 26.34
CA VAL A 39 28.81 25.16 26.63
C VAL A 39 28.02 24.85 25.35
N ALA A 40 28.34 25.50 24.23
CA ALA A 40 27.71 25.23 22.93
C ALA A 40 27.97 23.78 22.47
N TRP A 41 29.19 23.27 22.62
CA TRP A 41 29.55 21.91 22.26
C TRP A 41 28.82 20.85 23.09
N LEU A 42 28.74 21.03 24.42
CA LEU A 42 28.00 20.14 25.33
C LEU A 42 26.47 20.20 25.13
N SER A 43 25.95 21.31 24.63
CA SER A 43 24.54 21.45 24.26
C SER A 43 24.25 20.71 22.96
N PHE A 44 25.07 20.93 21.92
CA PHE A 44 24.94 20.26 20.62
C PHE A 44 25.02 18.74 20.75
N GLY A 45 25.99 18.21 21.52
CA GLY A 45 26.10 16.77 21.73
C GLY A 45 24.91 16.13 22.46
N ARG A 46 24.16 16.91 23.26
CA ARG A 46 22.92 16.42 23.89
C ARG A 46 21.74 16.44 22.92
N VAL A 47 21.63 17.49 22.11
CA VAL A 47 20.58 17.59 21.08
C VAL A 47 20.77 16.51 20.01
N ASP A 48 22.00 16.30 19.53
CA ASP A 48 22.34 15.26 18.55
C ASP A 48 21.94 13.87 19.05
N LYS A 49 22.24 13.54 20.31
CA LYS A 49 21.84 12.26 20.90
C LYS A 49 20.31 12.08 20.96
N THR A 50 19.55 13.13 21.27
CA THR A 50 18.08 13.05 21.29
C THR A 50 17.47 12.94 19.89
N VAL A 51 18.04 13.65 18.90
CA VAL A 51 17.62 13.56 17.49
C VAL A 51 17.93 12.17 16.93
N GLN A 52 19.11 11.61 17.23
CA GLN A 52 19.47 10.24 16.85
C GLN A 52 18.55 9.20 17.49
N ASP A 53 18.12 9.40 18.74
CA ASP A 53 17.18 8.51 19.41
C ASP A 53 15.76 8.58 18.78
N MET A 54 15.30 9.79 18.43
CA MET A 54 14.03 9.99 17.72
C MET A 54 14.04 9.37 16.31
N ALA A 55 15.10 9.61 15.53
CA ALA A 55 15.22 9.13 14.15
C ALA A 55 15.57 7.64 14.08
N GLY A 56 16.36 7.13 15.02
CA GLY A 56 16.86 5.75 15.01
C GLY A 56 15.94 4.73 15.70
N GLN A 57 15.13 5.13 16.68
CA GLN A 57 14.26 4.21 17.42
C GLN A 57 12.78 4.60 17.38
N LYS A 58 12.43 5.86 17.65
CA LYS A 58 11.03 6.23 17.94
C LYS A 58 10.16 6.40 16.69
N MET A 59 10.66 7.02 15.62
CA MET A 59 9.91 7.15 14.35
C MET A 59 9.66 5.79 13.65
N PRO A 60 10.68 4.91 13.47
CA PRO A 60 10.45 3.59 12.86
C PRO A 60 9.48 2.72 13.67
N MET A 61 9.42 2.89 14.99
CA MET A 61 8.48 2.16 15.84
C MET A 61 7.02 2.52 15.52
N VAL A 62 6.72 3.81 15.30
CA VAL A 62 5.37 4.26 14.94
C VAL A 62 4.97 3.71 13.58
N GLU A 63 5.88 3.74 12.60
CA GLU A 63 5.66 3.18 11.27
C GLU A 63 5.35 1.68 11.32
N LEU A 64 6.19 0.89 12.01
CA LEU A 64 5.99 -0.55 12.17
C LEU A 64 4.69 -0.88 12.94
N ALA A 65 4.33 -0.07 13.94
CA ALA A 65 3.08 -0.23 14.67
C ALA A 65 1.86 0.04 13.77
N LEU A 66 1.93 1.06 12.90
CA LEU A 66 0.88 1.33 11.91
C LEU A 66 0.78 0.20 10.86
N GLU A 67 1.90 -0.33 10.39
CA GLU A 67 1.91 -1.52 9.51
C GLU A 67 1.28 -2.74 10.20
N LEU A 68 1.54 -2.93 11.49
CA LEU A 68 0.94 -4.02 12.26
C LEU A 68 -0.59 -3.86 12.36
N SER A 69 -1.06 -2.63 12.58
CA SER A 69 -2.50 -2.29 12.54
C SER A 69 -3.12 -2.58 11.16
N GLN A 70 -2.41 -2.23 10.09
CA GLN A 70 -2.88 -2.48 8.73
C GLN A 70 -2.97 -3.99 8.45
N ALA A 71 -1.94 -4.76 8.81
CA ALA A 71 -1.95 -6.22 8.67
C ALA A 71 -3.08 -6.88 9.50
N ALA A 72 -3.34 -6.37 10.71
CA ALA A 72 -4.49 -6.79 11.52
C ALA A 72 -5.84 -6.52 10.86
N THR A 73 -5.97 -5.36 10.22
CA THR A 73 -7.18 -4.97 9.48
C THR A 73 -7.39 -5.88 8.27
N LEU A 74 -6.33 -6.22 7.53
CA LEU A 74 -6.39 -7.18 6.42
C LEU A 74 -6.82 -8.57 6.89
N SER A 75 -6.25 -9.06 8.00
CA SER A 75 -6.62 -10.35 8.60
C SER A 75 -8.11 -10.39 8.99
N THR A 76 -8.61 -9.31 9.58
CA THR A 76 -10.04 -9.18 9.96
C THR A 76 -10.95 -9.16 8.72
N ALA A 77 -10.55 -8.49 7.65
CA ALA A 77 -11.32 -8.41 6.40
C ALA A 77 -11.38 -9.76 5.64
N LEU A 78 -10.42 -10.66 5.89
CA LEU A 78 -10.39 -12.01 5.33
C LEU A 78 -11.42 -12.95 5.96
N ALA A 79 -11.72 -12.78 7.25
CA ALA A 79 -12.62 -13.66 8.00
C ALA A 79 -14.00 -13.88 7.35
N PRO A 80 -14.75 -12.83 6.93
CA PRO A 80 -16.05 -13.03 6.27
C PRO A 80 -15.92 -13.69 4.88
N ARG A 81 -14.80 -13.53 4.17
CA ARG A 81 -14.59 -14.13 2.83
C ARG A 81 -14.56 -15.66 2.88
N PHE A 82 -14.21 -16.26 4.02
CA PHE A 82 -14.31 -17.70 4.21
C PHE A 82 -15.75 -18.22 4.15
N MET A 83 -16.77 -17.39 4.42
CA MET A 83 -18.18 -17.77 4.25
C MET A 83 -18.61 -17.89 2.79
N ASP A 84 -17.93 -17.21 1.87
CA ASP A 84 -18.29 -17.22 0.45
C ASP A 84 -17.55 -18.32 -0.32
N VAL A 85 -16.82 -19.19 0.38
CA VAL A 85 -16.06 -20.30 -0.22
C VAL A 85 -17.01 -21.40 -0.67
N GLU A 86 -16.95 -21.73 -1.96
CA GLU A 86 -17.75 -22.79 -2.59
C GLU A 86 -16.91 -24.04 -2.89
N ASN A 87 -15.59 -23.88 -3.04
CA ASN A 87 -14.70 -24.97 -3.45
C ASN A 87 -13.34 -24.98 -2.73
N VAL A 88 -12.62 -26.10 -2.85
CA VAL A 88 -11.38 -26.36 -2.11
C VAL A 88 -10.25 -25.42 -2.56
N GLN A 89 -10.25 -25.01 -3.83
CA GLN A 89 -9.24 -24.11 -4.39
C GLN A 89 -9.38 -22.70 -3.81
N GLN A 90 -10.59 -22.16 -3.73
CA GLN A 90 -10.87 -20.87 -3.08
C GLN A 90 -10.46 -20.90 -1.60
N ARG A 91 -10.80 -21.98 -0.88
CA ARG A 91 -10.38 -22.16 0.52
C ARG A 91 -8.85 -22.14 0.67
N ALA A 92 -8.14 -22.87 -0.19
CA ALA A 92 -6.69 -22.95 -0.16
C ALA A 92 -6.02 -21.60 -0.46
N ALA A 93 -6.58 -20.83 -1.41
CA ALA A 93 -6.10 -19.49 -1.73
C ALA A 93 -6.24 -18.53 -0.52
N LEU A 94 -7.40 -18.49 0.12
CA LEU A 94 -7.62 -17.65 1.31
C LEU A 94 -6.77 -18.09 2.50
N THR A 95 -6.56 -19.40 2.68
CA THR A 95 -5.67 -19.93 3.71
C THR A 95 -4.23 -19.47 3.46
N SER A 96 -3.74 -19.53 2.22
CA SER A 96 -2.40 -19.04 1.88
C SER A 96 -2.27 -17.53 2.05
N GLU A 97 -3.32 -16.76 1.78
CA GLU A 97 -3.35 -15.31 2.02
C GLU A 97 -3.27 -14.99 3.53
N LEU A 98 -4.02 -15.73 4.35
CA LEU A 98 -3.97 -15.64 5.81
C LEU A 98 -2.57 -15.96 6.36
N ASP A 99 -1.95 -17.06 5.92
CA ASP A 99 -0.61 -17.47 6.35
C ASP A 99 0.45 -16.37 6.08
N ARG A 100 0.34 -15.68 4.92
CA ARG A 100 1.25 -14.58 4.57
C ARG A 100 1.07 -13.37 5.48
N ILE A 101 -0.18 -13.04 5.82
CA ILE A 101 -0.49 -11.92 6.71
C ILE A 101 -0.01 -12.24 8.12
N GLU A 102 -0.27 -13.45 8.62
CA GLU A 102 0.19 -13.91 9.93
C GLU A 102 1.73 -13.86 10.03
N ALA A 103 2.44 -14.38 9.03
CA ALA A 103 3.90 -14.31 8.98
C ALA A 103 4.41 -12.86 9.02
N ARG A 104 3.74 -11.93 8.32
CA ARG A 104 4.08 -10.51 8.34
C ARG A 104 3.81 -9.88 9.72
N GLN A 105 2.69 -10.21 10.38
CA GLN A 105 2.38 -9.71 11.72
C GLN A 105 3.41 -10.16 12.76
N PHE A 106 3.84 -11.42 12.70
CA PHE A 106 4.91 -11.93 13.58
C PHE A 106 6.25 -11.23 13.34
N ASP A 107 6.62 -10.99 12.09
CA ASP A 107 7.84 -10.25 11.74
C ASP A 107 7.78 -8.80 12.28
N LEU A 108 6.64 -8.11 12.08
CA LEU A 108 6.42 -6.76 12.59
C LEU A 108 6.51 -6.71 14.12
N ILE A 109 5.85 -7.62 14.84
CA ILE A 109 5.93 -7.69 16.31
C ILE A 109 7.39 -7.88 16.76
N ARG A 110 8.14 -8.77 16.10
CA ARG A 110 9.55 -9.03 16.43
C ARG A 110 10.40 -7.78 16.23
N ARG A 111 10.23 -7.07 15.10
CA ARG A 111 10.96 -5.83 14.79
C ARG A 111 10.62 -4.71 15.78
N ILE A 112 9.34 -4.53 16.11
CA ILE A 112 8.90 -3.55 17.11
C ILE A 112 9.50 -3.87 18.47
N GLY A 113 9.49 -5.14 18.90
CA GLY A 113 10.09 -5.56 20.16
C GLY A 113 11.60 -5.30 20.22
N ALA A 114 12.31 -5.55 19.12
CA ALA A 114 13.75 -5.30 19.01
C ALA A 114 14.10 -3.80 19.08
N LEU A 115 13.26 -2.92 18.53
CA LEU A 115 13.48 -1.47 18.51
C LEU A 115 13.05 -0.78 19.81
N SER A 116 11.96 -1.24 20.44
CA SER A 116 11.36 -0.58 21.60
C SER A 116 11.89 -1.06 22.95
N GLY A 117 12.38 -2.31 23.03
CA GLY A 117 12.69 -2.97 24.30
C GLY A 117 11.45 -3.21 25.19
N LEU A 118 10.24 -2.99 24.67
CA LEU A 118 8.97 -3.21 25.36
C LEU A 118 8.59 -4.69 25.36
N ASP A 119 7.85 -5.11 26.40
CA ASP A 119 7.26 -6.45 26.44
C ASP A 119 6.10 -6.56 25.44
N MET A 120 6.35 -7.23 24.32
CA MET A 120 5.38 -7.43 23.25
C MET A 120 4.41 -8.59 23.52
N LYS A 121 4.47 -9.24 24.69
CA LYS A 121 3.67 -10.44 24.98
C LYS A 121 2.16 -10.22 24.85
N ALA A 122 1.65 -9.07 25.30
CA ALA A 122 0.21 -8.76 25.19
C ALA A 122 -0.23 -8.58 23.73
N THR A 123 0.58 -7.90 22.91
CA THR A 123 0.34 -7.71 21.47
C THR A 123 0.45 -9.03 20.72
N GLN A 124 1.43 -9.86 21.08
CA GLN A 124 1.61 -11.20 20.51
C GLN A 124 0.41 -12.09 20.84
N GLN A 125 -0.04 -12.12 22.10
CA GLN A 125 -1.24 -12.85 22.49
C GLN A 125 -2.50 -12.38 21.73
N ALA A 126 -2.62 -11.08 21.44
CA ALA A 126 -3.73 -10.55 20.68
C ALA A 126 -3.69 -10.97 19.20
N VAL A 127 -2.50 -11.02 18.57
CA VAL A 127 -2.31 -11.58 17.23
C VAL A 127 -2.59 -13.08 17.22
N ASP A 128 -2.05 -13.84 18.16
CA ASP A 128 -2.26 -15.29 18.27
C ASP A 128 -3.77 -15.62 18.41
N GLU A 129 -4.50 -14.86 19.22
CA GLU A 129 -5.95 -15.03 19.38
C GLU A 129 -6.73 -14.69 18.10
N LEU A 130 -6.33 -13.64 17.38
CA LEU A 130 -6.93 -13.28 16.10
C LEU A 130 -6.68 -14.37 15.05
N SER A 131 -5.43 -14.82 14.90
CA SER A 131 -5.08 -15.92 13.97
C SER A 131 -5.82 -17.20 14.32
N ARG A 132 -5.91 -17.55 15.61
CA ARG A 132 -6.63 -18.75 16.06
C ARG A 132 -8.12 -18.67 15.70
N THR A 133 -8.77 -17.53 15.95
CA THR A 133 -10.21 -17.36 15.67
C THR A 133 -10.50 -17.36 14.16
N ILE A 134 -9.62 -16.81 13.33
CA ILE A 134 -9.78 -16.89 11.87
C ILE A 134 -9.53 -18.32 11.36
N ASN A 135 -8.55 -19.03 11.92
CA ASN A 135 -8.33 -20.44 11.60
C ASN A 135 -9.51 -21.33 12.00
N GLU A 136 -10.18 -21.03 13.11
CA GLU A 136 -11.42 -21.70 13.50
C GLU A 136 -12.52 -21.50 12.43
N ILE A 137 -12.67 -20.29 11.87
CA ILE A 137 -13.58 -20.04 10.73
C ILE A 137 -13.18 -20.87 9.51
N ASN A 138 -11.88 -20.97 9.21
CA ASN A 138 -11.39 -21.79 8.10
C ASN A 138 -11.76 -23.28 8.30
N ASP A 139 -11.62 -23.80 9.52
CA ASP A 139 -11.98 -25.18 9.85
C ASP A 139 -13.49 -25.44 9.77
N LEU A 140 -14.30 -24.52 10.30
CA LEU A 140 -15.76 -24.57 10.19
C LEU A 140 -16.23 -24.48 8.73
N THR A 141 -15.57 -23.65 7.92
CA THR A 141 -15.80 -23.57 6.47
C THR A 141 -15.51 -24.93 5.82
N GLY A 142 -14.40 -25.57 6.20
CA GLY A 142 -14.10 -26.94 5.78
C GLY A 142 -15.17 -27.95 6.20
N ALA A 143 -15.73 -27.83 7.41
CA ALA A 143 -16.82 -28.67 7.88
C ALA A 143 -18.11 -28.45 7.05
N ARG A 144 -18.47 -27.20 6.79
CA ARG A 144 -19.61 -26.84 5.92
C ARG A 144 -19.46 -27.45 4.52
N MET A 145 -18.29 -27.35 3.91
CA MET A 145 -18.04 -27.95 2.59
C MET A 145 -18.21 -29.47 2.61
N ARG A 146 -17.75 -30.15 3.66
CA ARG A 146 -17.98 -31.59 3.84
C ARG A 146 -19.45 -31.92 4.05
N ASN A 147 -20.18 -31.11 4.82
CA ASN A 147 -21.62 -31.26 5.02
C ASN A 147 -22.38 -31.09 3.70
N ALA A 148 -22.03 -30.09 2.88
CA ALA A 148 -22.62 -29.87 1.57
C ALA A 148 -22.36 -31.05 0.61
N ALA A 149 -21.12 -31.56 0.57
CA ALA A 149 -20.78 -32.74 -0.24
C ALA A 149 -21.55 -34.00 0.23
N ALA A 150 -21.66 -34.20 1.55
CA ALA A 150 -22.42 -35.31 2.12
C ALA A 150 -23.93 -35.18 1.85
N MET A 151 -24.49 -33.97 1.93
CA MET A 151 -25.87 -33.68 1.57
C MET A 151 -26.16 -34.01 0.10
N ASN A 152 -25.28 -33.61 -0.82
CA ASN A 152 -25.41 -33.95 -2.24
C ASN A 152 -25.42 -35.46 -2.46
N GLY A 153 -24.55 -36.21 -1.77
CA GLY A 153 -24.56 -37.67 -1.81
C GLY A 153 -25.85 -38.29 -1.26
N LEU A 154 -26.42 -37.72 -0.19
CA LEU A 154 -27.71 -38.16 0.35
C LEU A 154 -28.87 -37.90 -0.62
N LEU A 155 -28.89 -36.76 -1.29
CA LEU A 155 -29.91 -36.42 -2.30
C LEU A 155 -29.82 -37.32 -3.53
N GLU A 156 -28.61 -37.68 -3.97
CA GLU A 156 -28.41 -38.66 -5.04
C GLU A 156 -28.92 -40.04 -4.64
N ASN A 157 -28.60 -40.49 -3.42
CA ASN A 157 -29.07 -41.76 -2.88
C ASN A 157 -30.60 -41.78 -2.67
N LEU A 158 -31.19 -40.65 -2.25
CA LEU A 158 -32.65 -40.49 -2.21
C LEU A 158 -33.27 -40.67 -3.60
N GLY A 159 -32.66 -40.09 -4.64
CA GLY A 159 -33.09 -40.29 -6.02
C GLY A 159 -32.99 -41.76 -6.48
N LYS A 160 -31.93 -42.47 -6.08
CA LYS A 160 -31.77 -43.92 -6.34
C LYS A 160 -32.84 -44.74 -5.61
N ALA A 161 -33.04 -44.50 -4.31
CA ALA A 161 -34.05 -45.16 -3.51
C ALA A 161 -35.46 -44.93 -4.08
N GLY A 162 -35.77 -43.71 -4.52
CA GLY A 162 -37.01 -43.37 -5.19
C GLY A 162 -37.25 -44.14 -6.48
N ARG A 163 -36.23 -44.31 -7.33
CA ARG A 163 -36.33 -45.14 -8.55
C ARG A 163 -36.58 -46.61 -8.24
N VAL A 164 -35.86 -47.17 -7.26
CA VAL A 164 -36.06 -48.56 -6.82
C VAL A 164 -37.47 -48.75 -6.25
N PHE A 165 -37.92 -47.82 -5.41
CA PHE A 165 -39.29 -47.79 -4.89
C PHE A 165 -40.34 -47.77 -6.00
N SER A 166 -40.20 -46.84 -6.97
CA SER A 166 -41.13 -46.73 -8.09
C SER A 166 -41.12 -47.97 -8.98
N GLY A 167 -39.98 -48.66 -9.12
CA GLY A 167 -39.90 -49.92 -9.85
C GLY A 167 -40.71 -51.03 -9.17
N VAL A 168 -40.54 -51.20 -7.86
CA VAL A 168 -41.23 -52.27 -7.10
C VAL A 168 -42.71 -51.95 -6.93
N VAL A 169 -43.05 -50.80 -6.34
CA VAL A 169 -44.45 -50.44 -6.04
C VAL A 169 -45.22 -50.06 -7.30
N GLY A 170 -44.55 -49.47 -8.30
CA GLY A 170 -45.16 -49.22 -9.61
C GLY A 170 -45.52 -50.52 -10.34
N SER A 171 -44.62 -51.51 -10.37
CA SER A 171 -44.95 -52.82 -10.95
C SER A 171 -46.11 -53.50 -10.22
N GLU A 172 -46.20 -53.33 -8.90
CA GLU A 172 -47.29 -53.88 -8.10
C GLU A 172 -48.62 -53.15 -8.39
N ALA A 173 -48.59 -51.83 -8.55
CA ALA A 173 -49.76 -51.05 -8.96
C ALA A 173 -50.24 -51.43 -10.36
N ASP A 174 -49.33 -51.68 -11.29
CA ASP A 174 -49.65 -52.14 -12.65
C ASP A 174 -50.24 -53.56 -12.67
N GLU A 175 -49.68 -54.47 -11.87
CA GLU A 175 -50.21 -55.82 -11.70
C GLU A 175 -51.60 -55.80 -11.05
N ALA A 176 -51.78 -55.01 -10.00
CA ALA A 176 -53.08 -54.83 -9.34
C ALA A 176 -54.11 -54.22 -10.29
N ARG A 177 -53.72 -53.23 -11.11
CA ARG A 177 -54.57 -52.64 -12.15
C ARG A 177 -54.97 -53.69 -13.20
N PHE A 178 -54.03 -54.52 -13.62
CA PHE A 178 -54.30 -55.61 -14.55
C PHE A 178 -55.31 -56.61 -13.95
N ASN A 179 -55.11 -57.02 -12.69
CA ASN A 179 -56.03 -57.91 -11.97
C ASN A 179 -57.44 -57.31 -11.84
N VAL A 180 -57.56 -56.03 -11.50
CA VAL A 180 -58.86 -55.31 -11.48
C VAL A 180 -59.49 -55.32 -12.88
N THR A 181 -58.71 -55.05 -13.92
CA THR A 181 -59.22 -55.01 -15.30
C THR A 181 -59.72 -56.39 -15.75
N MET A 182 -58.92 -57.43 -15.53
CA MET A 182 -59.28 -58.81 -15.84
C MET A 182 -60.45 -59.31 -14.99
N GLY A 183 -60.51 -58.91 -13.71
CA GLY A 183 -61.62 -59.22 -12.83
C GLY A 183 -62.94 -58.62 -13.35
N ILE A 184 -62.94 -57.34 -13.73
CA ILE A 184 -64.08 -56.66 -14.36
C ILE A 184 -64.48 -57.34 -15.67
N GLU A 185 -63.50 -57.77 -16.48
CA GLU A 185 -63.78 -58.44 -17.75
C GLU A 185 -64.33 -59.86 -17.55
N SER A 186 -63.82 -60.61 -16.58
CA SER A 186 -64.26 -61.97 -16.24
C SER A 186 -65.69 -62.03 -15.71
N ILE A 187 -66.22 -60.91 -15.19
CA ILE A 187 -67.60 -60.78 -14.74
C ILE A 187 -68.60 -60.88 -15.92
N LYS A 188 -68.17 -60.56 -17.15
CA LYS A 188 -69.03 -60.70 -18.33
C LYS A 188 -69.34 -62.17 -18.60
N GLY A 189 -70.60 -62.56 -18.39
CA GLY A 189 -71.12 -63.90 -18.65
C GLY A 189 -71.28 -64.78 -17.41
N LEU A 190 -70.88 -64.30 -16.22
CA LEU A 190 -71.15 -64.96 -14.95
C LEU A 190 -72.56 -64.63 -14.44
N SER A 191 -73.19 -65.56 -13.72
CA SER A 191 -74.51 -65.35 -13.09
C SER A 191 -74.61 -66.10 -11.75
N GLY A 192 -75.50 -65.65 -10.88
CA GLY A 192 -75.74 -66.28 -9.57
C GLY A 192 -74.51 -66.23 -8.64
N GLU A 193 -74.20 -67.34 -7.99
CA GLU A 193 -73.16 -67.45 -6.95
C GLU A 193 -71.74 -67.14 -7.45
N GLN A 194 -71.44 -67.41 -8.72
CA GLN A 194 -70.14 -67.13 -9.34
C GLN A 194 -69.90 -65.63 -9.56
N LEU A 195 -70.97 -64.89 -9.92
CA LEU A 195 -70.91 -63.44 -10.05
C LEU A 195 -70.65 -62.79 -8.70
N ASP A 196 -71.33 -63.27 -7.65
CA ASP A 196 -71.19 -62.76 -6.28
C ASP A 196 -69.78 -63.00 -5.73
N ALA A 197 -69.19 -64.18 -6.00
CA ALA A 197 -67.81 -64.49 -5.63
C ALA A 197 -66.78 -63.64 -6.38
N ALA A 198 -66.97 -63.40 -7.68
CA ALA A 198 -66.08 -62.56 -8.49
C ALA A 198 -66.16 -61.09 -8.06
N MET A 199 -67.37 -60.56 -7.84
CA MET A 199 -67.59 -59.21 -7.31
C MET A 199 -66.97 -59.04 -5.92
N LYS A 200 -67.12 -60.04 -5.05
CA LYS A 200 -66.50 -60.03 -3.72
C LYS A 200 -64.98 -60.03 -3.79
N THR A 201 -64.37 -60.80 -4.69
CA THR A 201 -62.91 -60.78 -4.90
C THR A 201 -62.44 -59.43 -5.40
N LEU A 202 -63.16 -58.85 -6.36
CA LEU A 202 -62.84 -57.54 -6.92
C LEU A 202 -62.91 -56.44 -5.85
N ASN A 203 -63.97 -56.44 -5.04
CA ASN A 203 -64.24 -55.43 -4.01
C ASN A 203 -63.38 -55.58 -2.76
N ASP A 204 -63.21 -56.81 -2.28
CA ASP A 204 -62.56 -57.06 -0.99
C ASP A 204 -61.04 -57.25 -1.12
N ARG A 205 -60.52 -57.49 -2.34
CA ARG A 205 -59.09 -57.75 -2.58
C ARG A 205 -58.48 -56.87 -3.67
N ASP A 206 -58.94 -56.95 -4.92
CA ASP A 206 -58.19 -56.37 -6.04
C ASP A 206 -58.22 -54.83 -6.06
N PHE A 207 -59.39 -54.22 -5.81
CA PHE A 207 -59.50 -52.75 -5.67
C PHE A 207 -58.71 -52.20 -4.47
N PRO A 208 -58.84 -52.75 -3.25
CA PRO A 208 -58.05 -52.30 -2.10
C PRO A 208 -56.53 -52.36 -2.32
N VAL A 209 -56.02 -53.42 -2.97
CA VAL A 209 -54.58 -53.55 -3.26
C VAL A 209 -54.13 -52.48 -4.27
N PHE A 210 -54.91 -52.25 -5.33
CA PHE A 210 -54.61 -51.20 -6.31
C PHE A 210 -54.64 -49.79 -5.69
N ASP A 211 -55.69 -49.47 -4.93
CA ASP A 211 -55.83 -48.18 -4.25
C ASP A 211 -54.70 -47.95 -3.24
N PHE A 212 -54.33 -48.98 -2.47
CA PHE A 212 -53.20 -48.92 -1.56
C PHE A 212 -51.89 -48.65 -2.28
N ALA A 213 -51.56 -49.39 -3.34
CA ALA A 213 -50.31 -49.22 -4.07
C ALA A 213 -50.17 -47.80 -4.63
N ARG A 214 -51.25 -47.23 -5.19
CA ARG A 214 -51.28 -45.85 -5.69
C ARG A 214 -51.18 -44.80 -4.58
N LYS A 215 -51.84 -45.00 -3.44
CA LYS A 215 -51.72 -44.11 -2.27
C LYS A 215 -50.31 -44.13 -1.70
N LEU A 216 -49.71 -45.31 -1.57
CA LEU A 216 -48.35 -45.47 -1.08
C LEU A 216 -47.35 -44.76 -2.01
N GLU A 217 -47.51 -44.92 -3.32
CA GLU A 217 -46.69 -44.22 -4.32
C GLU A 217 -46.77 -42.69 -4.16
N ALA A 218 -47.98 -42.15 -4.02
CA ALA A 218 -48.19 -40.71 -3.82
C ALA A 218 -47.56 -40.22 -2.50
N GLN A 219 -47.75 -40.95 -1.39
CA GLN A 219 -47.21 -40.56 -0.09
C GLN A 219 -45.67 -40.62 -0.03
N VAL A 220 -45.06 -41.63 -0.64
CA VAL A 220 -43.59 -41.73 -0.70
C VAL A 220 -43.02 -40.64 -1.62
N ASN A 221 -43.68 -40.32 -2.72
CA ASN A 221 -43.30 -39.18 -3.57
C ASN A 221 -43.41 -37.84 -2.82
N GLU A 222 -44.48 -37.63 -2.05
CA GLU A 222 -44.62 -36.45 -1.17
C GLU A 222 -43.45 -36.38 -0.16
N MET A 223 -43.12 -37.52 0.46
CA MET A 223 -42.01 -37.62 1.41
C MET A 223 -40.66 -37.30 0.78
N MET A 224 -40.39 -37.81 -0.43
CA MET A 224 -39.16 -37.44 -1.16
C MET A 224 -39.11 -35.95 -1.47
N GLY A 225 -40.25 -35.34 -1.83
CA GLY A 225 -40.38 -33.90 -2.00
C GLY A 225 -40.03 -33.13 -0.72
N MET A 226 -40.61 -33.55 0.42
CA MET A 226 -40.33 -32.96 1.73
C MET A 226 -38.86 -33.08 2.13
N LEU A 227 -38.20 -34.21 1.83
CA LEU A 227 -36.78 -34.38 2.11
C LEU A 227 -35.90 -33.47 1.25
N ARG A 228 -36.23 -33.29 -0.04
CA ARG A 228 -35.54 -32.33 -0.92
C ARG A 228 -35.73 -30.89 -0.43
N GLU A 229 -36.94 -30.53 -0.02
CA GLU A 229 -37.24 -29.23 0.59
C GLU A 229 -36.42 -29.04 1.89
N THR A 230 -36.39 -30.05 2.74
CA THR A 230 -35.64 -30.05 4.00
C THR A 230 -34.16 -29.75 3.80
N ALA A 231 -33.54 -30.31 2.76
CA ALA A 231 -32.14 -30.08 2.44
C ALA A 231 -31.81 -28.60 2.14
N GLN A 232 -32.81 -27.78 1.80
CA GLN A 232 -32.65 -26.37 1.41
C GLN A 232 -33.12 -25.38 2.49
N ILE A 233 -33.65 -25.86 3.62
CA ILE A 233 -34.23 -24.99 4.66
C ILE A 233 -33.17 -24.04 5.25
N PRO A 234 -33.37 -22.71 5.26
CA PRO A 234 -32.33 -21.74 5.62
C PRO A 234 -32.10 -21.58 7.13
N ASP A 235 -33.03 -22.02 7.98
CA ASP A 235 -32.98 -21.76 9.43
C ASP A 235 -33.50 -22.91 10.28
N LYS A 236 -33.08 -22.94 11.55
CA LYS A 236 -33.36 -24.05 12.46
C LYS A 236 -34.85 -24.17 12.82
N ALA A 237 -35.56 -23.05 12.95
CA ALA A 237 -36.97 -23.08 13.34
C ALA A 237 -37.85 -23.74 12.25
N ARG A 238 -37.58 -23.43 10.98
CA ARG A 238 -38.23 -24.11 9.84
C ARG A 238 -37.81 -25.57 9.75
N LEU A 239 -36.56 -25.90 10.07
CA LEU A 239 -36.08 -27.28 10.06
C LEU A 239 -36.80 -28.12 11.10
N ASP A 240 -37.05 -27.58 12.30
CA ASP A 240 -37.80 -28.27 13.35
C ASP A 240 -39.25 -28.57 12.91
N ILE A 241 -39.90 -27.64 12.20
CA ILE A 241 -41.23 -27.87 11.63
C ILE A 241 -41.20 -28.98 10.57
N ALA A 242 -40.23 -28.93 9.65
CA ALA A 242 -40.07 -29.94 8.61
C ALA A 242 -39.75 -31.32 9.18
N ARG A 243 -38.93 -31.39 10.24
CA ARG A 243 -38.61 -32.60 10.98
C ARG A 243 -39.85 -33.26 11.55
N GLU A 244 -40.71 -32.50 12.23
CA GLU A 244 -41.94 -33.05 12.80
C GLU A 244 -42.94 -33.48 11.72
N ARG A 245 -43.06 -32.72 10.62
CA ARG A 245 -43.89 -33.11 9.47
C ARG A 245 -43.39 -34.41 8.81
N PHE A 246 -42.08 -34.54 8.64
CA PHE A 246 -41.45 -35.74 8.10
C PHE A 246 -41.69 -36.95 9.01
N LYS A 247 -41.44 -36.83 10.33
CA LYS A 247 -41.72 -37.90 11.31
C LYS A 247 -43.18 -38.36 11.28
N ALA A 248 -44.12 -37.41 11.26
CA ALA A 248 -45.54 -37.73 11.19
C ALA A 248 -45.91 -38.49 9.90
N THR A 249 -45.32 -38.09 8.77
CA THR A 249 -45.54 -38.75 7.48
C THR A 249 -44.93 -40.15 7.46
N ALA A 250 -43.69 -40.32 7.94
CA ALA A 250 -43.02 -41.61 8.04
C ALA A 250 -43.81 -42.58 8.95
N MET A 251 -44.32 -42.09 10.09
CA MET A 251 -45.16 -42.89 10.99
C MET A 251 -46.46 -43.34 10.31
N ARG A 252 -47.14 -42.44 9.58
CA ARG A 252 -48.34 -42.76 8.81
C ARG A 252 -48.06 -43.84 7.76
N ILE A 253 -47.01 -43.67 6.96
CA ILE A 253 -46.60 -44.64 5.93
C ILE A 253 -46.32 -46.00 6.55
N ARG A 254 -45.58 -46.07 7.68
CA ARG A 254 -45.30 -47.33 8.37
C ARG A 254 -46.57 -48.03 8.88
N MET A 255 -47.53 -47.27 9.41
CA MET A 255 -48.82 -47.83 9.86
C MET A 255 -49.63 -48.40 8.69
N GLU A 256 -49.72 -47.65 7.58
CA GLU A 256 -50.42 -48.11 6.37
C GLU A 256 -49.74 -49.33 5.74
N LEU A 257 -48.41 -49.35 5.71
CA LEU A 257 -47.61 -50.48 5.25
C LEU A 257 -47.86 -51.74 6.09
N GLN A 258 -47.89 -51.63 7.41
CA GLN A 258 -48.16 -52.76 8.30
C GLN A 258 -49.56 -53.35 8.07
N ALA A 259 -50.57 -52.49 7.87
CA ALA A 259 -51.93 -52.93 7.55
C ALA A 259 -51.98 -53.64 6.19
N ALA A 260 -51.24 -53.15 5.20
CA ALA A 260 -51.19 -53.75 3.88
C ALA A 260 -50.41 -55.07 3.83
N GLU A 261 -49.33 -55.22 4.60
CA GLU A 261 -48.61 -56.49 4.72
C GLU A 261 -49.44 -57.60 5.38
N ALA A 262 -50.37 -57.23 6.28
CA ALA A 262 -51.33 -58.16 6.87
C ALA A 262 -52.39 -58.66 5.85
N ALA A 263 -52.72 -57.84 4.84
CA ALA A 263 -53.70 -58.18 3.80
C ALA A 263 -53.06 -58.88 2.58
N SER A 264 -51.88 -58.41 2.14
CA SER A 264 -51.12 -58.96 1.02
C SER A 264 -49.63 -58.72 1.25
N SER A 265 -48.94 -59.79 1.70
CA SER A 265 -47.53 -59.73 2.05
C SER A 265 -46.66 -59.60 0.80
N ASN A 266 -45.90 -58.51 0.72
CA ASN A 266 -44.84 -58.31 -0.27
C ASN A 266 -43.53 -57.97 0.48
N PRO A 267 -42.57 -58.91 0.56
CA PRO A 267 -41.31 -58.71 1.30
C PRO A 267 -40.46 -57.54 0.79
N PHE A 268 -40.59 -57.18 -0.49
CA PHE A 268 -39.79 -56.12 -1.11
C PHE A 268 -40.40 -54.74 -0.87
N ARG A 269 -41.73 -54.65 -0.75
CA ARG A 269 -42.46 -53.38 -0.54
C ARG A 269 -41.97 -52.66 0.72
N GLY A 270 -41.93 -53.37 1.85
CA GLY A 270 -41.48 -52.78 3.10
C GLY A 270 -40.01 -52.35 3.06
N GLN A 271 -39.16 -53.14 2.41
CA GLN A 271 -37.73 -52.82 2.26
C GLN A 271 -37.51 -51.52 1.49
N VAL A 272 -38.20 -51.32 0.37
CA VAL A 272 -38.01 -50.13 -0.46
C VAL A 272 -38.60 -48.87 0.18
N VAL A 273 -39.73 -48.99 0.88
CA VAL A 273 -40.32 -47.87 1.64
C VAL A 273 -39.39 -47.45 2.78
N GLU A 274 -38.92 -48.42 3.56
CA GLU A 274 -38.03 -48.13 4.68
C GLU A 274 -36.68 -47.58 4.20
N ALA A 275 -36.19 -47.99 3.02
CA ALA A 275 -35.00 -47.40 2.41
C ALA A 275 -35.15 -45.90 2.13
N VAL A 276 -36.34 -45.43 1.71
CA VAL A 276 -36.60 -44.00 1.51
C VAL A 276 -36.74 -43.28 2.86
N ILE A 277 -37.45 -43.86 3.83
CA ILE A 277 -37.60 -43.26 5.18
C ILE A 277 -36.23 -43.12 5.86
N ALA A 278 -35.37 -44.13 5.74
CA ALA A 278 -34.02 -44.12 6.27
C ALA A 278 -33.11 -43.02 5.68
N MET A 279 -33.44 -42.46 4.50
CA MET A 279 -32.71 -41.29 3.97
C MET A 279 -33.02 -40.00 4.74
N GLY A 280 -34.19 -39.92 5.37
CA GLY A 280 -34.57 -38.78 6.21
C GLY A 280 -34.24 -38.96 7.69
N GLU A 281 -34.27 -40.20 8.18
CA GLU A 281 -34.02 -40.56 9.58
C GLU A 281 -32.55 -40.88 9.89
N GLY A 282 -32.21 -40.89 11.18
CA GLY A 282 -30.89 -41.30 11.67
C GLY A 282 -29.82 -40.22 11.60
N ARG A 283 -28.66 -40.51 12.22
CA ARG A 283 -27.54 -39.56 12.37
C ARG A 283 -26.93 -39.08 11.04
N SER A 284 -27.15 -39.84 9.98
CA SER A 284 -26.67 -39.54 8.63
C SER A 284 -27.80 -39.21 7.66
N GLY A 285 -29.04 -39.06 8.13
CA GLY A 285 -30.17 -38.66 7.30
C GLY A 285 -30.12 -37.19 6.92
N ILE A 286 -30.93 -36.81 5.93
CA ILE A 286 -31.01 -35.45 5.38
C ILE A 286 -31.38 -34.43 6.47
N VAL A 287 -32.31 -34.77 7.36
CA VAL A 287 -32.76 -33.86 8.43
C VAL A 287 -31.62 -33.53 9.39
N GLU A 288 -30.84 -34.53 9.79
CA GLU A 288 -29.71 -34.36 10.71
C GLU A 288 -28.51 -33.71 10.04
N MET A 289 -28.26 -34.02 8.76
CA MET A 289 -27.23 -33.35 7.97
C MET A 289 -27.52 -31.86 7.83
N ARG A 290 -28.78 -31.49 7.60
CA ARG A 290 -29.16 -30.07 7.54
C ARG A 290 -29.04 -29.39 8.89
N GLU A 291 -29.39 -30.06 9.99
CA GLU A 291 -29.20 -29.50 11.33
C GLU A 291 -27.71 -29.22 11.60
N ARG A 292 -26.82 -30.16 11.25
CA ARG A 292 -25.37 -29.96 11.37
C ARG A 292 -24.88 -28.78 10.56
N ASP A 293 -25.31 -28.67 9.30
CA ASP A 293 -24.93 -27.56 8.42
C ASP A 293 -25.38 -26.19 8.97
N LEU A 294 -26.63 -26.08 9.42
CA LEU A 294 -27.16 -24.87 10.05
C LEU A 294 -26.44 -24.55 11.37
N THR A 295 -26.06 -25.57 12.14
CA THR A 295 -25.28 -25.39 13.38
C THR A 295 -23.90 -24.84 13.06
N THR A 296 -23.19 -25.40 12.08
CA THR A 296 -21.90 -24.89 11.59
C THR A 296 -22.01 -23.45 11.08
N LEU A 297 -23.07 -23.10 10.35
CA LEU A 297 -23.32 -21.71 9.93
C LEU A 297 -23.53 -20.77 11.12
N GLY A 298 -24.25 -21.23 12.15
CA GLY A 298 -24.41 -20.50 13.41
C GLY A 298 -23.08 -20.29 14.14
N GLU A 299 -22.25 -21.33 14.21
CA GLU A 299 -20.91 -21.29 14.81
C GLU A 299 -20.04 -20.27 14.07
N ILE A 300 -19.98 -20.30 12.73
CA ILE A 300 -19.22 -19.32 11.93
C ILE A 300 -19.70 -17.89 12.23
N ALA A 301 -21.01 -17.65 12.28
CA ALA A 301 -21.55 -16.33 12.58
C ALA A 301 -21.18 -15.86 14.01
N THR A 302 -21.10 -16.77 14.97
CA THR A 302 -20.61 -16.44 16.32
C THR A 302 -19.11 -16.19 16.35
N THR A 303 -18.31 -16.96 15.60
CA THR A 303 -16.86 -16.81 15.52
C THR A 303 -16.46 -15.53 14.77
N LEU A 304 -17.25 -15.08 13.79
CA LEU A 304 -17.03 -13.76 13.18
C LEU A 304 -17.15 -12.63 14.21
N LYS A 305 -18.08 -12.73 15.17
CA LYS A 305 -18.17 -11.77 16.28
C LYS A 305 -16.98 -11.86 17.25
N THR A 306 -16.36 -13.04 17.39
CA THR A 306 -15.14 -13.18 18.22
C THR A 306 -13.92 -12.63 17.49
N VAL A 307 -13.83 -12.79 16.16
CA VAL A 307 -12.82 -12.13 15.32
C VAL A 307 -12.88 -10.61 15.48
N ASP A 308 -14.07 -10.00 15.43
CA ASP A 308 -14.22 -8.55 15.65
C ASP A 308 -13.68 -8.10 17.03
N ARG A 309 -13.92 -8.90 18.07
CA ARG A 309 -13.42 -8.63 19.44
C ARG A 309 -11.92 -8.83 19.55
N ALA A 310 -11.37 -9.88 18.93
CA ALA A 310 -9.93 -10.13 18.89
C ALA A 310 -9.21 -9.01 18.14
N ALA A 311 -9.76 -8.58 16.99
CA ALA A 311 -9.28 -7.45 16.21
C ALA A 311 -9.34 -6.14 16.99
N ALA A 312 -10.42 -5.88 17.74
CA ALA A 312 -10.52 -4.71 18.61
C ALA A 312 -9.49 -4.74 19.75
N THR A 313 -9.23 -5.92 20.31
CA THR A 313 -8.20 -6.11 21.35
C THR A 313 -6.81 -5.81 20.80
N LEU A 314 -6.49 -6.35 19.61
CA LEU A 314 -5.23 -6.09 18.92
C LEU A 314 -5.07 -4.60 18.57
N ARG A 315 -6.11 -3.96 18.02
CA ARG A 315 -6.12 -2.51 17.76
C ARG A 315 -5.83 -1.73 19.04
N GLY A 316 -6.46 -2.07 20.16
CA GLY A 316 -6.19 -1.45 21.45
C GLY A 316 -4.76 -1.64 21.97
N GLN A 317 -4.09 -2.76 21.64
CA GLN A 317 -2.66 -2.94 21.95
C GLN A 317 -1.77 -2.10 21.02
N VAL A 318 -2.11 -2.03 19.73
CA VAL A 318 -1.37 -1.20 18.76
C VAL A 318 -1.54 0.28 19.07
N ASP A 319 -2.73 0.72 19.47
CA ASP A 319 -2.99 2.10 19.90
C ASP A 319 -2.11 2.46 21.11
N LYS A 320 -1.97 1.56 22.09
CA LYS A 320 -1.04 1.76 23.22
C LYS A 320 0.42 1.86 22.78
N LEU A 321 0.83 1.07 21.78
CA LEU A 321 2.19 1.15 21.22
C LEU A 321 2.42 2.50 20.53
N VAL A 322 1.47 2.96 19.71
CA VAL A 322 1.54 4.24 19.01
C VAL A 322 1.47 5.41 20.00
N GLU A 323 0.57 5.35 20.98
CA GLU A 323 0.43 6.39 22.02
C GLU A 323 1.67 6.45 22.92
N GLY A 324 2.23 5.29 23.31
CA GLY A 324 3.49 5.22 24.03
C GLY A 324 4.65 5.82 23.23
N ALA A 325 4.82 5.40 21.97
CA ALA A 325 5.87 5.91 21.10
C ALA A 325 5.74 7.41 20.82
N ARG A 326 4.51 7.89 20.58
CA ARG A 326 4.21 9.32 20.38
C ARG A 326 4.40 10.13 21.65
N GLY A 327 3.98 9.61 22.80
CA GLY A 327 4.17 10.24 24.11
C GLY A 327 5.65 10.41 24.44
N GLU A 328 6.46 9.38 24.22
CA GLU A 328 7.91 9.46 24.36
C GLU A 328 8.55 10.42 23.36
N ALA A 329 8.10 10.43 22.10
CA ALA A 329 8.58 11.37 21.09
C ALA A 329 8.25 12.84 21.44
N VAL A 330 7.05 13.12 21.97
CA VAL A 330 6.66 14.46 22.43
C VAL A 330 7.43 14.85 23.69
N ALA A 331 7.62 13.93 24.64
CA ALA A 331 8.43 14.18 25.82
C ALA A 331 9.91 14.46 25.46
N ALA A 332 10.46 13.71 24.51
CA ALA A 332 11.81 13.94 23.97
C ALA A 332 11.90 15.32 23.33
N SER A 333 10.97 15.67 22.45
CA SER A 333 10.89 16.99 21.79
C SER A 333 10.76 18.15 22.80
N ALA A 334 9.91 18.01 23.81
CA ALA A 334 9.77 18.99 24.89
C ALA A 334 11.06 19.13 25.71
N SER A 335 11.75 18.01 25.99
CA SER A 335 13.05 18.03 26.65
C SER A 335 14.10 18.75 25.80
N THR A 336 14.13 18.50 24.48
CA THR A 336 15.03 19.17 23.53
C THR A 336 14.75 20.67 23.48
N ALA A 337 13.48 21.07 23.40
CA ALA A 337 13.08 22.47 23.45
C ALA A 337 13.54 23.14 24.76
N SER A 338 13.39 22.48 25.90
CA SER A 338 13.86 23.00 27.20
C SER A 338 15.39 23.11 27.27
N LEU A 339 16.13 22.15 26.68
CA LEU A 339 17.59 22.17 26.62
C LEU A 339 18.09 23.29 25.70
N ILE A 340 17.43 23.50 24.56
CA ILE A 340 17.72 24.59 23.62
C ILE A 340 17.47 25.92 24.34
N GLN A 341 16.32 26.09 25.00
CA GLN A 341 16.00 27.32 25.72
C GLN A 341 16.97 27.60 26.88
N GLN A 342 17.35 26.58 27.67
CA GLN A 342 18.38 26.73 28.70
C GLN A 342 19.74 27.11 28.11
N SER A 343 20.11 26.50 26.98
CA SER A 343 21.37 26.79 26.30
C SER A 343 21.39 28.21 25.72
N GLU A 344 20.28 28.67 25.16
CA GLU A 344 20.08 30.04 24.68
C GLU A 344 20.20 31.05 25.83
N MET A 345 19.58 30.77 26.98
CA MET A 345 19.68 31.61 28.17
C MET A 345 21.11 31.69 28.72
N TRP A 346 21.84 30.57 28.79
CA TRP A 346 23.24 30.55 29.24
C TRP A 346 24.18 31.25 28.25
N LEU A 347 24.02 31.01 26.94
CA LEU A 347 24.81 31.69 25.91
C LEU A 347 24.52 33.19 25.89
N GLY A 348 23.25 33.59 26.03
CA GLY A 348 22.84 34.99 26.18
C GLY A 348 23.43 35.64 27.43
N ALA A 349 23.39 34.95 28.58
CA ALA A 349 23.98 35.44 29.84
C ALA A 349 25.51 35.56 29.77
N ILE A 350 26.21 34.60 29.13
CA ILE A 350 27.66 34.67 28.90
C ILE A 350 28.00 35.77 27.89
N GLY A 351 27.21 35.96 26.83
CA GLY A 351 27.37 37.03 25.86
C GLY A 351 27.20 38.42 26.48
N ILE A 352 26.11 38.65 27.22
CA ILE A 352 25.87 39.90 27.95
C ILE A 352 26.93 40.10 29.03
N GLY A 353 27.27 39.05 29.79
CA GLY A 353 28.28 39.10 30.83
C GLY A 353 29.67 39.45 30.31
N SER A 354 30.10 38.82 29.21
CA SER A 354 31.39 39.11 28.57
C SER A 354 31.44 40.53 28.00
N LEU A 355 30.35 41.03 27.42
CA LEU A 355 30.23 42.40 26.95
C LEU A 355 30.31 43.41 28.11
N LEU A 356 29.62 43.16 29.22
CA LEU A 356 29.65 43.99 30.42
C LEU A 356 31.03 43.98 31.10
N ILE A 357 31.69 42.82 31.15
CA ILE A 357 33.05 42.70 31.67
C ILE A 357 34.03 43.46 30.78
N ALA A 358 33.96 43.31 29.45
CA ALA A 358 34.78 44.06 28.51
C ALA A 358 34.57 45.57 28.63
N LEU A 359 33.31 46.01 28.76
CA LEU A 359 32.95 47.42 28.96
C LEU A 359 33.46 47.96 30.30
N SER A 360 33.31 47.18 31.38
CA SER A 360 33.81 47.52 32.72
C SER A 360 35.34 47.60 32.75
N LEU A 361 36.04 46.65 32.13
CA LEU A 361 37.49 46.65 32.03
C LEU A 361 37.99 47.87 31.22
N SER A 362 37.29 48.22 30.14
CA SER A 362 37.60 49.39 29.32
C SER A 362 37.39 50.70 30.11
N LEU A 363 36.24 50.87 30.77
CA LEU A 363 35.86 52.10 31.46
C LEU A 363 36.57 52.32 32.79
N PHE A 364 36.70 51.28 33.62
CA PHE A 364 37.22 51.40 34.99
C PHE A 364 38.71 51.07 35.11
N TYR A 365 39.27 50.28 34.18
CA TYR A 365 40.67 49.85 34.27
C TYR A 365 41.54 50.54 33.21
N VAL A 366 41.25 50.35 31.92
CA VAL A 366 42.09 50.89 30.83
C VAL A 366 42.06 52.43 30.79
N ARG A 367 40.87 53.03 30.87
CA ARG A 367 40.69 54.48 30.74
C ARG A 367 41.37 55.30 31.87
N PRO A 368 41.15 55.06 33.17
CA PRO A 368 41.81 55.85 34.22
C PRO A 368 43.25 55.42 34.52
N ALA A 369 43.59 54.12 34.40
CA ALA A 369 44.91 53.63 34.81
C ALA A 369 46.00 53.81 33.75
N ILE A 370 45.64 53.75 32.46
CA ILE A 370 46.60 53.89 31.36
C ILE A 370 46.37 55.21 30.64
N ILE A 371 45.20 55.40 30.01
CA ILE A 371 44.94 56.57 29.13
C ILE A 371 44.99 57.90 29.91
N GLY A 372 44.34 57.95 31.08
CA GLY A 372 44.32 59.16 31.92
C GLY A 372 45.69 59.53 32.49
N ARG A 373 46.55 58.54 32.80
CA ARG A 373 47.92 58.80 33.27
C ARG A 373 48.85 59.18 32.13
N LEU A 374 48.70 58.58 30.95
CA LEU A 374 49.45 58.97 29.75
C LEU A 374 49.11 60.40 29.32
N ASN A 375 47.84 60.78 29.29
CA ASN A 375 47.41 62.13 28.91
C ASN A 375 47.89 63.20 29.90
N ARG A 376 47.91 62.89 31.21
CA ARG A 376 48.46 63.81 32.23
C ARG A 376 49.98 63.93 32.13
N LEU A 377 50.67 62.83 31.85
CA LEU A 377 52.11 62.85 31.62
C LEU A 377 52.43 63.66 30.37
N TRP A 378 51.72 63.43 29.26
CA TRP A 378 51.85 64.21 28.03
C TRP A 378 51.63 65.71 28.25
N ALA A 379 50.57 66.08 28.97
CA ALA A 379 50.28 67.48 29.30
C ALA A 379 51.36 68.11 30.20
N ALA A 380 51.90 67.38 31.17
CA ALA A 380 52.96 67.87 32.05
C ALA A 380 54.30 68.00 31.32
N THR A 381 54.67 67.04 30.45
CA THR A 381 55.88 67.12 29.63
C THR A 381 55.82 68.30 28.66
N ARG A 382 54.64 68.56 28.08
CA ARG A 382 54.42 69.73 27.20
C ARG A 382 54.53 71.06 27.96
N ALA A 383 53.96 71.14 29.16
CA ALA A 383 54.05 72.35 29.98
C ALA A 383 55.48 72.65 30.50
N ILE A 384 56.27 71.61 30.79
CA ILE A 384 57.70 71.76 31.15
C ILE A 384 58.51 72.21 29.93
N ALA A 385 58.22 71.69 28.73
CA ALA A 385 58.84 72.12 27.49
C ALA A 385 58.51 73.59 27.14
N ASP A 386 57.29 74.03 27.45
CA ASP A 386 56.83 75.42 27.23
C ASP A 386 57.30 76.41 28.32
N GLY A 387 58.19 75.99 29.23
CA GLY A 387 58.86 76.87 30.20
C GLY A 387 58.13 77.09 31.54
N ALA A 388 57.03 76.38 31.80
CA ALA A 388 56.31 76.46 33.06
C ALA A 388 56.95 75.54 34.12
N LEU A 389 58.02 76.01 34.78
CA LEU A 389 58.82 75.21 35.72
C LEU A 389 58.13 74.88 37.07
N GLU A 390 56.91 75.36 37.30
CA GLU A 390 56.13 75.05 38.52
C GLU A 390 55.11 73.91 38.34
N THR A 391 55.06 73.24 37.19
CA THR A 391 54.08 72.17 36.99
C THR A 391 54.35 70.94 37.86
N VAL A 392 53.34 70.50 38.59
CA VAL A 392 53.40 69.30 39.44
C VAL A 392 53.24 68.06 38.57
N VAL A 393 54.33 67.31 38.39
CA VAL A 393 54.31 65.99 37.74
C VAL A 393 53.91 64.93 38.76
N ASP A 394 52.85 64.17 38.47
CA ASP A 394 52.41 63.08 39.36
C ASP A 394 53.37 61.88 39.25
N THR A 395 54.16 61.66 40.31
CA THR A 395 55.14 60.56 40.43
C THR A 395 54.61 59.35 41.18
N ARG A 396 53.34 59.38 41.61
CA ARG A 396 52.75 58.27 42.35
C ARG A 396 52.58 57.06 41.44
N GLY A 397 53.34 56.00 41.73
CA GLY A 397 53.21 54.68 41.13
C GLY A 397 54.54 53.93 41.02
N ASN A 398 54.45 52.65 40.68
CA ASN A 398 55.58 51.71 40.56
C ASN A 398 55.50 50.93 39.23
N ASP A 399 55.14 51.63 38.16
CA ASP A 399 54.99 51.14 36.78
C ASP A 399 55.78 52.02 35.81
N GLU A 400 55.84 51.61 34.53
CA GLU A 400 56.65 52.26 33.49
C GLU A 400 56.28 53.73 33.30
N ILE A 401 54.99 54.09 33.45
CA ILE A 401 54.52 55.49 33.38
C ILE A 401 55.11 56.33 34.52
N SER A 402 55.28 55.75 35.71
CA SER A 402 55.86 56.44 36.88
C SER A 402 57.38 56.59 36.78
N ASP A 403 58.06 55.62 36.17
CA ASP A 403 59.49 55.72 35.88
C ASP A 403 59.75 56.81 34.82
N ILE A 404 58.87 56.96 33.82
CA ILE A 404 58.90 58.09 32.89
C ILE A 404 58.64 59.42 33.63
N SER A 405 57.63 59.51 34.51
CA SER A 405 57.38 60.73 35.31
C SER A 405 58.57 61.13 36.20
N LYS A 406 59.29 60.17 36.79
CA LYS A 406 60.48 60.43 37.62
C LYS A 406 61.67 60.89 36.79
N SER A 407 61.85 60.33 35.60
CA SER A 407 62.88 60.77 34.64
C SER A 407 62.61 62.20 34.15
N VAL A 408 61.34 62.57 33.95
CA VAL A 408 60.93 63.94 33.58
C VAL A 408 61.24 64.96 34.69
N LEU A 409 61.15 64.57 35.97
CA LEU A 409 61.56 65.42 37.09
C LEU A 409 63.08 65.50 37.29
N LEU A 410 63.82 64.42 37.03
CA LEU A 410 65.29 64.44 37.03
C LEU A 410 65.84 65.39 35.95
N PHE A 411 65.09 65.56 34.85
CA PHE A 411 65.36 66.55 33.81
C PHE A 411 65.05 68.00 34.25
N ARG A 412 63.95 68.21 34.99
CA ARG A 412 63.62 69.52 35.60
C ARG A 412 64.67 69.97 36.62
N ASP A 413 65.09 69.07 37.51
CA ASP A 413 65.98 69.40 38.64
C ASP A 413 67.45 69.58 38.23
N ASN A 414 67.87 69.07 37.07
CA ASN A 414 69.21 69.31 36.51
C ASN A 414 69.30 70.55 35.59
N ALA A 415 68.20 71.26 35.34
CA ALA A 415 68.17 72.40 34.42
C ALA A 415 68.61 73.75 35.05
N VAL A 416 68.90 73.82 36.36
CA VAL A 416 69.18 75.10 37.06
C VAL A 416 70.50 75.12 37.86
N ALA A 417 71.29 74.04 37.92
CA ALA A 417 72.54 73.99 38.70
C ALA A 417 73.85 73.91 37.88
N LEU A 418 73.92 74.54 36.70
CA LEU A 418 75.22 74.86 36.08
C LEU A 418 75.14 76.05 35.11
N ARG A 419 74.84 77.23 35.66
CA ARG A 419 75.00 78.52 34.96
C ARG A 419 75.86 79.56 35.69
N ALA A 420 76.62 79.19 36.72
CA ALA A 420 77.41 80.18 37.47
C ALA A 420 78.71 79.66 38.11
N ALA A 421 79.43 78.72 37.49
CA ALA A 421 80.78 78.39 37.93
C ALA A 421 81.65 78.01 36.74
N GLU A 422 82.35 79.00 36.18
CA GLU A 422 83.73 78.85 35.68
C GLU A 422 84.22 80.20 35.14
N ALA A 423 84.75 81.01 36.05
CA ALA A 423 85.65 82.11 35.72
C ALA A 423 86.87 81.99 36.64
N ALA A 424 87.92 81.33 36.12
CA ALA A 424 89.35 81.57 36.34
C ALA A 424 90.19 80.28 36.30
N LYS A 425 90.44 79.77 35.09
CA LYS A 425 91.75 79.19 34.71
C LYS A 425 91.95 79.38 33.20
N VAL A 426 92.50 80.55 32.88
CA VAL A 426 93.40 80.83 31.74
C VAL A 426 94.67 80.01 31.98
N GLU A 427 95.37 79.33 31.07
CA GLU A 427 95.40 79.07 29.62
C GLU A 427 95.41 77.51 29.51
N ASP A 428 94.71 76.79 28.61
CA ASP A 428 95.23 76.44 27.28
C ASP A 428 94.26 75.52 26.44
N ASP A 429 92.98 75.33 26.79
CA ASP A 429 92.12 74.31 26.11
C ASP A 429 90.83 74.84 25.43
N ALA A 430 90.85 76.10 25.01
CA ALA A 430 89.74 76.80 24.34
C ALA A 430 89.38 76.29 22.93
N ARG A 431 89.80 75.08 22.51
CA ARG A 431 89.47 74.52 21.19
C ARG A 431 88.50 73.33 21.23
N ALA A 432 88.36 72.62 22.35
CA ALA A 432 87.61 71.35 22.41
C ALA A 432 86.15 71.46 22.89
N GLN A 433 85.76 72.56 23.57
CA GLN A 433 84.44 72.67 24.23
C GLN A 433 83.38 73.35 23.35
N GLU A 434 83.78 74.24 22.44
CA GLU A 434 82.90 74.79 21.40
C GLU A 434 82.45 73.69 20.42
N GLN A 435 83.35 72.78 20.05
CA GLN A 435 83.04 71.66 19.16
C GLN A 435 81.95 70.73 19.72
N ARG A 436 81.95 70.43 21.02
CA ARG A 436 80.97 69.48 21.62
C ARG A 436 79.57 70.07 21.79
N ARG A 437 79.46 71.37 22.06
CA ARG A 437 78.18 72.07 22.23
C ARG A 437 77.50 72.34 20.89
N ALA A 438 78.29 72.70 19.87
CA ALA A 438 77.81 72.77 18.49
C ALA A 438 77.35 71.40 17.99
N MET A 439 78.16 70.35 18.19
CA MET A 439 77.85 68.99 17.75
C MET A 439 76.56 68.39 18.35
N MET A 440 76.28 68.63 19.64
CA MET A 440 75.04 68.12 20.27
C MET A 440 73.79 68.92 19.93
N ALA A 441 73.91 70.23 19.67
CA ALA A 441 72.79 71.04 19.16
C ALA A 441 72.46 70.68 17.70
N GLU A 442 73.49 70.48 16.88
CA GLU A 442 73.37 70.04 15.48
C GLU A 442 72.74 68.64 15.39
N LEU A 443 73.10 67.71 16.29
CA LEU A 443 72.49 66.37 16.38
C LEU A 443 71.00 66.42 16.80
N GLY A 444 70.68 67.27 17.78
CA GLY A 444 69.33 67.41 18.33
C GLY A 444 68.33 67.97 17.31
N ASP A 445 68.72 69.00 16.56
CA ASP A 445 67.88 69.56 15.49
C ASP A 445 67.74 68.57 14.31
N ALA A 446 68.84 67.94 13.88
CA ALA A 446 68.82 67.08 12.70
C ALA A 446 68.12 65.72 12.90
N PHE A 447 68.29 65.07 14.07
CA PHE A 447 67.64 63.79 14.35
C PHE A 447 66.28 63.96 15.04
N GLY A 448 66.07 65.03 15.80
CA GLY A 448 64.84 65.26 16.56
C GLY A 448 63.59 65.35 15.68
N GLU A 449 63.68 66.06 14.56
CA GLU A 449 62.58 66.16 13.59
C GLU A 449 62.26 64.79 12.97
N VAL A 450 63.28 64.03 12.58
CA VAL A 450 63.14 62.74 11.91
C VAL A 450 62.58 61.67 12.85
N VAL A 451 63.05 61.62 14.10
CA VAL A 451 62.56 60.67 15.11
C VAL A 451 61.13 61.01 15.55
N ALA A 452 60.79 62.30 15.69
CA ALA A 452 59.43 62.72 15.99
C ALA A 452 58.45 62.36 14.85
N ALA A 453 58.87 62.54 13.60
CA ALA A 453 58.10 62.12 12.42
C ALA A 453 57.88 60.59 12.40
N ALA A 454 58.94 59.81 12.61
CA ALA A 454 58.86 58.34 12.66
C ALA A 454 57.97 57.84 13.82
N ALA A 455 58.04 58.48 15.00
CA ALA A 455 57.16 58.16 16.13
C ALA A 455 55.68 58.50 15.86
N ALA A 456 55.41 59.46 14.96
CA ALA A 456 54.08 59.78 14.47
C ALA A 456 53.64 58.91 13.28
N GLY A 457 54.50 58.01 12.79
CA GLY A 457 54.22 57.10 11.67
C GLY A 457 54.65 57.64 10.29
N ASP A 458 55.29 58.81 10.21
CA ASP A 458 55.89 59.34 8.98
C ASP A 458 57.36 58.90 8.88
N PHE A 459 57.57 57.80 8.15
CA PHE A 459 58.90 57.26 7.88
C PHE A 459 59.55 57.87 6.63
N SER A 460 58.98 58.88 5.98
CA SER A 460 59.53 59.49 4.75
C SER A 460 60.67 60.49 5.01
N ARG A 461 60.79 60.96 6.25
CA ARG A 461 61.82 61.92 6.67
C ARG A 461 63.19 61.23 6.75
N ARG A 462 64.24 61.98 6.42
CA ARG A 462 65.64 61.53 6.47
C ARG A 462 66.49 62.59 7.14
N VAL A 463 67.53 62.15 7.84
CA VAL A 463 68.57 63.03 8.38
C VAL A 463 69.39 63.53 7.19
N GLN A 464 69.21 64.81 6.83
CA GLN A 464 69.91 65.47 5.71
C GLN A 464 71.17 66.23 6.16
N ALA A 465 71.44 66.27 7.47
CA ALA A 465 72.59 66.98 8.00
C ALA A 465 73.90 66.24 7.66
N ASN A 466 74.87 66.99 7.16
CA ASN A 466 76.23 66.52 6.93
C ASN A 466 77.11 66.99 8.08
N PHE A 467 77.43 66.08 8.98
CA PHE A 467 78.26 66.38 10.15
C PHE A 467 79.74 66.34 9.76
N THR A 468 80.58 67.10 10.47
CA THR A 468 82.05 66.97 10.32
C THR A 468 82.60 65.67 10.92
N ASP A 469 81.82 65.01 11.78
CA ASP A 469 82.16 63.77 12.46
C ASP A 469 81.71 62.54 11.65
N ALA A 470 82.64 61.63 11.36
CA ALA A 470 82.37 60.43 10.57
C ALA A 470 81.44 59.43 11.28
N GLU A 471 81.47 59.35 12.62
CA GLU A 471 80.59 58.47 13.40
C GLU A 471 79.14 59.00 13.40
N LEU A 472 78.96 60.32 13.42
CA LEU A 472 77.63 60.94 13.34
C LEU A 472 77.00 60.77 11.95
N ASN A 473 77.80 60.86 10.89
CA ASN A 473 77.33 60.55 9.53
C ASN A 473 77.00 59.05 9.38
N ALA A 474 77.77 58.16 10.00
CA ALA A 474 77.46 56.73 10.01
C ALA A 474 76.14 56.44 10.74
N LEU A 475 75.90 57.07 11.90
CA LEU A 475 74.65 56.96 12.64
C LEU A 475 73.45 57.53 11.86
N ALA A 476 73.61 58.68 11.20
CA ALA A 476 72.60 59.24 10.30
C ALA A 476 72.26 58.28 9.16
N GLY A 477 73.29 57.65 8.58
CA GLY A 477 73.16 56.58 7.58
C GLY A 477 72.34 55.40 8.11
N SER A 478 72.69 54.86 9.28
CA SER A 478 71.96 53.71 9.87
C SER A 478 70.51 54.05 10.24
N VAL A 479 70.23 55.26 10.73
CA VAL A 479 68.84 55.71 11.00
C VAL A 479 68.05 55.85 9.71
N ASN A 480 68.66 56.44 8.66
CA ASN A 480 68.03 56.56 7.35
C ASN A 480 67.74 55.18 6.72
N GLU A 481 68.67 54.22 6.84
CA GLU A 481 68.51 52.85 6.35
C GLU A 481 67.40 52.08 7.10
N LEU A 482 67.30 52.27 8.43
CA LEU A 482 66.21 51.71 9.23
C LEU A 482 64.85 52.29 8.81
N LEU A 483 64.76 53.61 8.64
CA LEU A 483 63.54 54.29 8.20
C LEU A 483 63.16 53.89 6.78
N GLU A 484 64.14 53.71 5.88
CA GLU A 484 63.92 53.22 4.52
C GLU A 484 63.38 51.79 4.52
N THR A 485 63.93 50.90 5.36
CA THR A 485 63.44 49.53 5.50
C THR A 485 62.02 49.48 6.06
N VAL A 486 61.73 50.28 7.09
CA VAL A 486 60.39 50.35 7.71
C VAL A 486 59.37 50.96 6.76
N GLN A 487 59.73 52.05 6.09
CA GLN A 487 58.89 52.71 5.09
C GLN A 487 58.59 51.77 3.92
N GLY A 488 59.62 51.13 3.36
CA GLY A 488 59.48 50.19 2.24
C GLY A 488 58.58 49.01 2.60
N GLY A 489 58.89 48.32 3.70
CA GLY A 489 58.14 47.14 4.13
C GLY A 489 56.68 47.45 4.47
N LEU A 490 56.40 48.57 5.13
CA LEU A 490 55.02 48.95 5.48
C LEU A 490 54.26 49.50 4.27
N SER A 491 54.87 50.33 3.42
CA SER A 491 54.24 50.86 2.21
C SER A 491 53.86 49.75 1.26
N GLU A 492 54.78 48.83 0.95
CA GLU A 492 54.52 47.72 0.03
C GLU A 492 53.43 46.78 0.59
N THR A 493 53.39 46.57 1.91
CA THR A 493 52.31 45.81 2.56
C THR A 493 50.96 46.53 2.44
N CYS A 494 50.93 47.84 2.67
CA CYS A 494 49.72 48.66 2.50
C CYS A 494 49.23 48.65 1.05
N ASP A 495 50.14 48.75 0.09
CA ASP A 495 49.82 48.72 -1.34
C ASP A 495 49.21 47.37 -1.75
N VAL A 496 49.83 46.25 -1.32
CA VAL A 496 49.29 44.90 -1.59
C VAL A 496 47.93 44.69 -0.93
N LEU A 497 47.73 45.13 0.32
CA LEU A 497 46.43 45.03 0.99
C LEU A 497 45.36 45.91 0.31
N ALA A 498 45.74 47.09 -0.19
CA ALA A 498 44.84 47.95 -0.96
C ALA A 498 44.42 47.27 -2.27
N GLU A 499 45.38 46.69 -3.00
CA GLU A 499 45.11 45.92 -4.23
C GLU A 499 44.21 44.71 -3.96
N LEU A 500 44.44 43.94 -2.88
CA LEU A 500 43.57 42.84 -2.46
C LEU A 500 42.15 43.32 -2.16
N SER A 501 42.01 44.46 -1.47
CA SER A 501 40.70 45.05 -1.17
C SER A 501 39.95 45.54 -2.41
N ALA A 502 40.69 45.95 -3.45
CA ALA A 502 40.16 46.33 -4.75
C ALA A 502 39.83 45.11 -5.65
N GLY A 503 40.12 43.90 -5.20
CA GLY A 503 39.89 42.65 -5.93
C GLY A 503 41.05 42.23 -6.85
N HIS A 504 42.23 42.84 -6.72
CA HIS A 504 43.43 42.44 -7.45
C HIS A 504 44.22 41.41 -6.63
N LEU A 505 43.91 40.13 -6.86
CA LEU A 505 44.44 39.01 -6.07
C LEU A 505 45.82 38.55 -6.53
N SER A 506 46.36 39.09 -7.62
CA SER A 506 47.65 38.70 -8.17
C SER A 506 48.84 39.42 -7.52
N THR A 507 48.59 40.54 -6.84
CA THR A 507 49.64 41.40 -6.30
C THR A 507 50.30 40.74 -5.08
N ARG A 508 51.63 40.85 -4.98
CA ARG A 508 52.43 40.27 -3.88
C ARG A 508 53.50 41.26 -3.45
N ILE A 509 53.98 41.12 -2.22
CA ILE A 509 55.16 41.81 -1.73
C ILE A 509 56.39 41.10 -2.35
N GLU A 510 57.15 41.80 -3.18
CA GLU A 510 58.32 41.30 -3.89
C GLU A 510 59.63 41.68 -3.18
N GLY A 511 59.64 42.76 -2.38
CA GLY A 511 60.81 43.28 -1.67
C GLY A 511 61.58 42.22 -0.86
N MET A 512 62.91 42.39 -0.78
CA MET A 512 63.81 41.52 -0.01
C MET A 512 63.94 42.03 1.43
N TYR A 513 63.14 41.45 2.33
CA TYR A 513 63.14 41.80 3.76
C TYR A 513 63.76 40.70 4.64
N GLN A 514 64.18 41.08 5.84
CA GLN A 514 64.73 40.17 6.85
C GLN A 514 64.00 40.35 8.20
N GLY A 515 64.10 39.36 9.10
CA GLY A 515 63.48 39.42 10.43
C GLY A 515 61.96 39.61 10.38
N ALA A 516 61.43 40.52 11.21
CA ALA A 516 59.99 40.76 11.33
C ALA A 516 59.30 41.21 10.02
N PHE A 517 60.01 41.94 9.15
CA PHE A 517 59.45 42.37 7.85
C PHE A 517 59.37 41.22 6.84
N ALA A 518 60.26 40.22 6.94
CA ALA A 518 60.13 38.99 6.15
C ALA A 518 58.91 38.17 6.59
N GLU A 519 58.65 38.10 7.90
CA GLU A 519 57.46 37.46 8.44
C GLU A 519 56.17 38.17 8.00
N LEU A 520 56.15 39.51 8.03
CA LEU A 520 55.04 40.32 7.50
C LEU A 520 54.79 40.08 6.01
N LYS A 521 55.86 40.05 5.20
CA LYS A 521 55.80 39.69 3.77
C LYS A 521 55.16 38.32 3.58
N ASN A 522 55.68 37.31 4.26
CA ASN A 522 55.22 35.93 4.11
C ASN A 522 53.77 35.77 4.57
N GLY A 523 53.37 36.40 5.69
CA GLY A 523 52.00 36.37 6.18
C GLY A 523 51.01 37.04 5.22
N THR A 524 51.38 38.19 4.65
CA THR A 524 50.53 38.92 3.69
C THR A 524 50.40 38.16 2.37
N ASN A 525 51.51 37.61 1.85
CA ASN A 525 51.48 36.80 0.63
C ASN A 525 50.71 35.48 0.82
N ALA A 526 50.83 34.83 1.99
CA ALA A 526 50.07 33.63 2.30
C ALA A 526 48.56 33.90 2.40
N LEU A 527 48.17 35.05 2.97
CA LEU A 527 46.76 35.48 2.98
C LEU A 527 46.24 35.69 1.56
N ALA A 528 47.02 36.36 0.71
CA ALA A 528 46.67 36.58 -0.69
C ALA A 528 46.50 35.25 -1.46
N GLU A 529 47.41 34.29 -1.25
CA GLU A 529 47.35 32.95 -1.86
C GLU A 529 46.13 32.15 -1.41
N GLU A 530 45.83 32.13 -0.11
CA GLU A 530 44.68 31.39 0.42
C GLU A 530 43.35 31.99 -0.07
N PHE A 531 43.27 33.32 -0.13
CA PHE A 531 42.09 34.02 -0.63
C PHE A 531 41.88 33.79 -2.14
N GLU A 532 42.95 33.86 -2.94
CA GLU A 532 42.94 33.52 -4.37
C GLU A 532 42.51 32.07 -4.60
N SER A 533 43.09 31.12 -3.85
CA SER A 533 42.75 29.69 -3.93
C SER A 533 41.29 29.41 -3.58
N THR A 534 40.78 30.05 -2.52
CA THR A 534 39.39 29.89 -2.08
C THR A 534 38.41 30.42 -3.13
N LEU A 535 38.67 31.60 -3.70
CA LEU A 535 37.81 32.18 -4.75
C LEU A 535 37.90 31.39 -6.06
N ALA A 536 39.06 30.84 -6.40
CA ALA A 536 39.21 29.96 -7.57
C ALA A 536 38.38 28.67 -7.43
N LYS A 537 38.46 28.00 -6.27
CA LYS A 537 37.64 26.81 -5.96
C LYS A 537 36.14 27.13 -5.97
N LEU A 538 35.76 28.32 -5.47
CA LEU A 538 34.37 28.78 -5.51
C LEU A 538 33.90 28.96 -6.96
N SER A 539 34.72 29.58 -7.82
CA SER A 539 34.42 29.73 -9.26
C SER A 539 34.21 28.39 -9.96
N GLU A 540 35.06 27.40 -9.66
CA GLU A 540 34.93 26.04 -10.20
C GLU A 540 33.63 25.37 -9.73
N THR A 541 33.31 25.51 -8.44
CA THR A 541 32.07 24.95 -7.85
C THR A 541 30.83 25.56 -8.51
N VAL A 542 30.82 26.88 -8.73
CA VAL A 542 29.72 27.59 -9.40
C VAL A 542 29.55 27.12 -10.85
N ALA A 543 30.65 26.92 -11.57
CA ALA A 543 30.60 26.37 -12.93
C ALA A 543 30.04 24.93 -12.96
N ALA A 544 30.43 24.09 -12.00
CA ALA A 544 29.91 22.73 -11.86
C ALA A 544 28.40 22.73 -11.54
N VAL A 545 27.94 23.59 -10.63
CA VAL A 545 26.51 23.75 -10.30
C VAL A 545 25.71 24.18 -11.52
N ARG A 546 26.22 25.14 -12.31
CA ARG A 546 25.56 25.57 -13.55
C ARG A 546 25.41 24.43 -14.54
N SER A 547 26.48 23.67 -14.75
CA SER A 547 26.48 22.50 -15.64
C SER A 547 25.45 21.45 -15.21
N ALA A 548 25.41 21.12 -13.91
CA ALA A 548 24.43 20.19 -13.36
C ALA A 548 22.98 20.72 -13.52
N THR A 549 22.77 22.02 -13.32
CA THR A 549 21.45 22.66 -13.49
C THR A 549 20.96 22.55 -14.94
N THR A 550 21.84 22.73 -15.93
CA THR A 550 21.50 22.54 -17.35
C THR A 550 21.15 21.09 -17.67
N GLU A 551 21.90 20.12 -17.16
CA GLU A 551 21.61 18.70 -17.35
C GLU A 551 20.25 18.30 -16.72
N ILE A 552 19.94 18.85 -15.54
CA ILE A 552 18.64 18.64 -14.90
C ILE A 552 17.52 19.29 -15.74
N LEU A 553 17.73 20.49 -16.30
CA LEU A 553 16.75 21.15 -17.17
C LEU A 553 16.41 20.31 -18.41
N ASP A 554 17.42 19.73 -19.05
CA ASP A 554 17.21 18.81 -20.18
C ASP A 554 16.39 17.58 -19.75
N GLY A 555 16.71 16.99 -18.59
CA GLY A 555 15.97 15.86 -18.02
C GLY A 555 14.53 16.20 -17.64
N VAL A 556 14.27 17.41 -17.12
CA VAL A 556 12.92 17.89 -16.81
C VAL A 556 12.11 18.13 -18.09
N THR A 557 12.76 18.60 -19.16
CA THR A 557 12.12 18.79 -20.47
C THR A 557 11.71 17.45 -21.08
N ASP A 558 12.58 16.44 -21.04
CA ASP A 558 12.25 15.06 -21.45
C ASP A 558 11.09 14.49 -20.61
N LEU A 559 11.13 14.70 -19.29
CA LEU A 559 10.06 14.26 -18.39
C LEU A 559 8.72 14.93 -18.74
N ALA A 560 8.73 16.21 -19.12
CA ALA A 560 7.54 16.94 -19.55
C ALA A 560 6.93 16.34 -20.82
N GLU A 561 7.76 16.05 -21.82
CA GLU A 561 7.33 15.44 -23.08
C GLU A 561 6.72 14.05 -22.83
N ARG A 562 7.41 13.20 -22.07
CA ARG A 562 6.92 11.87 -21.68
C ARG A 562 5.62 11.91 -20.88
N THR A 563 5.49 12.87 -19.96
CA THR A 563 4.24 13.06 -19.18
C THR A 563 3.07 13.45 -20.07
N SER A 564 3.31 14.23 -21.12
CA SER A 564 2.31 14.59 -22.13
C SER A 564 1.91 13.39 -22.99
N GLU A 565 2.88 12.59 -23.44
CA GLU A 565 2.61 11.34 -24.16
C GLU A 565 1.79 10.34 -23.31
N GLU A 566 2.15 10.22 -22.03
CA GLU A 566 1.46 9.35 -21.07
C GLU A 566 0.01 9.80 -20.84
N SER A 567 -0.24 11.11 -20.70
CA SER A 567 -1.60 11.66 -20.62
C SER A 567 -2.44 11.34 -21.86
N ASN A 568 -1.85 11.42 -23.06
CA ASN A 568 -2.53 11.04 -24.29
C ASN A 568 -2.85 9.53 -24.32
N ALA A 569 -1.90 8.69 -23.90
CA ALA A 569 -2.09 7.25 -23.81
C ALA A 569 -3.21 6.87 -22.82
N VAL A 570 -3.25 7.51 -21.65
CA VAL A 570 -4.31 7.35 -20.64
C VAL A 570 -5.67 7.73 -21.23
N SER A 571 -5.77 8.85 -21.94
CA SER A 571 -7.02 9.29 -22.56
C SER A 571 -7.50 8.31 -23.65
N MET A 572 -6.60 7.81 -24.49
CA MET A 572 -6.91 6.79 -25.49
C MET A 572 -7.37 5.48 -24.85
N ALA A 573 -6.67 5.02 -23.82
CA ALA A 573 -7.00 3.79 -23.10
C ALA A 573 -8.39 3.89 -22.43
N THR A 574 -8.70 5.04 -21.81
CA THR A 574 -10.00 5.30 -21.20
C THR A 574 -11.13 5.21 -22.23
N ASN A 575 -10.94 5.81 -23.41
CA ASN A 575 -11.92 5.72 -24.51
C ASN A 575 -12.11 4.28 -25.02
N GLN A 576 -11.01 3.53 -25.17
CA GLN A 576 -11.06 2.13 -25.61
C GLN A 576 -11.75 1.22 -24.57
N LEU A 577 -11.47 1.43 -23.27
CA LEU A 577 -12.14 0.71 -22.20
C LEU A 577 -13.63 1.04 -22.13
N GLY A 578 -14.02 2.30 -22.36
CA GLY A 578 -15.42 2.68 -22.45
C GLY A 578 -16.15 1.93 -23.58
N ALA A 579 -15.54 1.86 -24.77
CA ALA A 579 -16.08 1.09 -25.89
C ALA A 579 -16.15 -0.41 -25.58
N PHE A 580 -15.12 -0.96 -24.93
CA PHE A 580 -15.05 -2.36 -24.54
C PHE A 580 -16.13 -2.70 -23.50
N ALA A 581 -16.31 -1.87 -22.46
CA ALA A 581 -17.38 -1.99 -21.46
C ALA A 581 -18.76 -2.00 -22.13
N GLY A 582 -18.98 -1.14 -23.11
CA GLY A 582 -20.21 -1.12 -23.92
C GLY A 582 -20.44 -2.44 -24.66
N THR A 583 -19.38 -3.02 -25.21
CA THR A 583 -19.44 -4.30 -25.94
C THR A 583 -19.75 -5.46 -24.99
N VAL A 584 -19.11 -5.51 -23.81
CA VAL A 584 -19.38 -6.51 -22.78
C VAL A 584 -20.84 -6.44 -22.29
N LYS A 585 -21.36 -5.22 -22.04
CA LYS A 585 -22.76 -5.03 -21.66
C LYS A 585 -23.72 -5.50 -22.75
N LYS A 586 -23.38 -5.24 -24.03
CA LYS A 586 -24.14 -5.73 -25.17
C LYS A 586 -24.15 -7.26 -25.21
N THR A 587 -23.00 -7.93 -25.06
CA THR A 587 -22.90 -9.40 -24.99
C THR A 587 -23.76 -9.98 -23.87
N ALA A 588 -23.76 -9.37 -22.68
CA ALA A 588 -24.59 -9.81 -21.56
C ALA A 588 -26.09 -9.72 -21.88
N SER A 589 -26.51 -8.65 -22.56
CA SER A 589 -27.89 -8.46 -23.01
C SER A 589 -28.29 -9.43 -24.11
N GLU A 590 -27.41 -9.68 -25.08
CA GLU A 590 -27.66 -10.63 -26.18
C GLU A 590 -27.75 -12.06 -25.66
N ALA A 591 -26.90 -12.44 -24.69
CA ALA A 591 -27.00 -13.74 -24.02
C ALA A 591 -28.34 -13.90 -23.29
N ALA A 592 -28.79 -12.88 -22.55
CA ALA A 592 -30.09 -12.91 -21.87
C ALA A 592 -31.26 -13.00 -22.86
N GLN A 593 -31.17 -12.29 -24.00
CA GLN A 593 -32.16 -12.38 -25.06
C GLN A 593 -32.19 -13.79 -25.69
N ALA A 594 -31.02 -14.37 -25.94
CA ALA A 594 -30.90 -15.72 -26.46
C ALA A 594 -31.47 -16.77 -25.50
N THR A 595 -31.27 -16.62 -24.19
CA THR A 595 -31.92 -17.45 -23.17
C THR A 595 -33.45 -17.38 -23.29
N GLY A 596 -34.04 -16.19 -23.39
CA GLY A 596 -35.49 -16.06 -23.55
C GLY A 596 -36.02 -16.68 -24.85
N MET A 597 -35.24 -16.62 -25.94
CA MET A 597 -35.58 -17.31 -27.18
C MET A 597 -35.51 -18.83 -27.04
N ALA A 598 -34.52 -19.34 -26.29
CA ALA A 598 -34.35 -20.75 -26.00
C ALA A 598 -35.55 -21.29 -25.18
N GLU A 599 -35.95 -20.60 -24.11
CA GLU A 599 -37.13 -20.94 -23.30
C GLU A 599 -38.41 -21.00 -24.17
N GLY A 600 -38.56 -20.06 -25.11
CA GLY A 600 -39.67 -20.08 -26.07
C GLY A 600 -39.65 -21.31 -26.98
N ALA A 601 -38.47 -21.67 -27.51
CA ALA A 601 -38.30 -22.87 -28.34
C ALA A 601 -38.55 -24.17 -27.55
N GLU A 602 -38.13 -24.23 -26.28
CA GLU A 602 -38.40 -25.35 -25.37
C GLU A 602 -39.90 -25.55 -25.19
N SER A 603 -40.63 -24.48 -24.88
CA SER A 603 -42.09 -24.51 -24.73
C SER A 603 -42.77 -25.02 -26.00
N GLN A 604 -42.30 -24.58 -27.17
CA GLN A 604 -42.83 -25.00 -28.46
C GLN A 604 -42.56 -26.49 -28.74
N ALA A 605 -41.36 -26.97 -28.39
CA ALA A 605 -40.99 -28.39 -28.51
C ALA A 605 -41.81 -29.28 -27.57
N GLN A 606 -41.99 -28.88 -26.30
CA GLN A 606 -42.84 -29.58 -25.34
C GLN A 606 -44.32 -29.65 -25.79
N GLN A 607 -44.81 -28.58 -26.43
CA GLN A 607 -46.14 -28.59 -27.04
C GLN A 607 -46.19 -29.54 -28.24
N GLY A 608 -45.12 -29.62 -29.03
CA GLY A 608 -44.92 -30.62 -30.08
C GLY A 608 -44.99 -32.06 -29.55
N GLU A 609 -44.27 -32.37 -28.48
CA GLU A 609 -44.32 -33.69 -27.82
C GLU A 609 -45.75 -34.07 -27.42
N LYS A 610 -46.53 -33.15 -26.84
CA LYS A 610 -47.93 -33.41 -26.48
C LYS A 610 -48.81 -33.75 -27.69
N VAL A 611 -48.61 -33.05 -28.81
CA VAL A 611 -49.35 -33.31 -30.06
C VAL A 611 -48.97 -34.66 -30.64
N VAL A 612 -47.68 -34.99 -30.66
CA VAL A 612 -47.17 -36.29 -31.12
C VAL A 612 -47.68 -37.43 -30.24
N ALA A 613 -47.67 -37.27 -28.92
CA ALA A 613 -48.25 -38.25 -27.98
C ALA A 613 -49.74 -38.49 -28.25
N SER A 614 -50.51 -37.43 -28.51
CA SER A 614 -51.93 -37.54 -28.87
C SER A 614 -52.13 -38.24 -30.22
N ALA A 615 -51.25 -37.99 -31.20
CA ALA A 615 -51.26 -38.65 -32.49
C ALA A 615 -50.94 -40.15 -32.37
N LEU A 616 -49.97 -40.50 -31.52
CA LEU A 616 -49.61 -41.89 -31.22
C LEU A 616 -50.79 -42.65 -30.60
N GLU A 617 -51.48 -42.04 -29.64
CA GLU A 617 -52.70 -42.62 -29.03
C GLU A 617 -53.80 -42.82 -30.09
N ALA A 618 -54.01 -41.84 -30.98
CA ALA A 618 -54.99 -41.96 -32.06
C ALA A 618 -54.64 -43.09 -33.04
N MET A 619 -53.37 -43.24 -33.41
CA MET A 619 -52.89 -44.34 -34.27
C MET A 619 -53.03 -45.71 -33.61
N GLN A 620 -52.79 -45.81 -32.30
CA GLN A 620 -53.04 -47.03 -31.54
C GLN A 620 -54.52 -47.40 -31.54
N ARG A 621 -55.43 -46.43 -31.33
CA ARG A 621 -56.88 -46.68 -31.43
C ARG A 621 -57.30 -47.13 -32.84
N ILE A 622 -56.72 -46.53 -33.89
CA ILE A 622 -56.96 -46.96 -35.28
C ILE A 622 -56.49 -48.39 -35.48
N ARG A 623 -55.28 -48.73 -35.01
CA ARG A 623 -54.74 -50.10 -35.07
C ARG A 623 -55.69 -51.10 -34.41
N THR A 624 -56.13 -50.83 -33.17
CA THR A 624 -57.08 -51.70 -32.46
C THR A 624 -58.44 -51.80 -33.19
N SER A 625 -58.90 -50.71 -33.80
CA SER A 625 -60.14 -50.72 -34.59
C SER A 625 -59.98 -51.56 -35.86
N SER A 626 -58.84 -51.48 -36.55
CA SER A 626 -58.53 -52.29 -37.72
C SER A 626 -58.44 -53.78 -37.37
N ASP A 627 -57.86 -54.13 -36.22
CA ASP A 627 -57.81 -55.52 -35.73
C ASP A 627 -59.23 -56.08 -35.54
N LYS A 628 -60.11 -55.33 -34.88
CA LYS A 628 -61.53 -55.69 -34.73
C LYS A 628 -62.26 -55.84 -36.06
N ILE A 629 -62.00 -54.95 -37.02
CA ILE A 629 -62.58 -55.07 -38.36
C ILE A 629 -62.10 -56.37 -39.01
N SER A 630 -60.82 -56.68 -38.93
CA SER A 630 -60.25 -57.91 -39.50
C SER A 630 -60.91 -59.17 -38.91
N GLU A 631 -61.17 -59.17 -37.60
CA GLU A 631 -61.87 -60.24 -36.89
C GLU A 631 -63.34 -60.39 -37.35
N VAL A 632 -64.04 -59.27 -37.54
CA VAL A 632 -65.40 -59.27 -38.11
C VAL A 632 -65.42 -59.79 -39.55
N ILE A 633 -64.45 -59.41 -40.38
CA ILE A 633 -64.36 -59.89 -41.77
C ILE A 633 -64.09 -61.40 -41.81
N ALA A 634 -63.24 -61.92 -40.92
CA ALA A 634 -63.01 -63.36 -40.77
C ALA A 634 -64.31 -64.11 -40.39
N MET A 635 -65.09 -63.55 -39.47
CA MET A 635 -66.40 -64.10 -39.10
C MET A 635 -67.38 -64.08 -40.28
N ILE A 636 -67.42 -63.03 -41.09
CA ILE A 636 -68.30 -62.95 -42.28
C ILE A 636 -67.89 -63.99 -43.32
N ASP A 637 -66.59 -64.19 -43.56
CA ASP A 637 -66.08 -65.24 -44.46
C ASP A 637 -66.49 -66.64 -43.97
N GLU A 638 -66.42 -66.88 -42.66
CA GLU A 638 -66.88 -68.13 -42.05
C GLU A 638 -68.39 -68.34 -42.19
N ILE A 639 -69.20 -67.29 -41.98
CA ILE A 639 -70.66 -67.34 -42.22
C ILE A 639 -70.95 -67.63 -43.69
N ALA A 640 -70.22 -67.01 -44.62
CA ALA A 640 -70.35 -67.26 -46.06
C ALA A 640 -70.00 -68.72 -46.40
N PHE A 641 -68.95 -69.27 -45.81
CA PHE A 641 -68.57 -70.69 -45.97
C PHE A 641 -69.65 -71.64 -45.44
N GLN A 642 -70.16 -71.40 -44.23
CA GLN A 642 -71.25 -72.17 -43.63
C GLN A 642 -72.53 -72.09 -44.49
N THR A 643 -72.86 -70.91 -45.00
CA THR A 643 -74.03 -70.69 -45.87
C THR A 643 -73.87 -71.45 -47.20
N ASN A 644 -72.67 -71.48 -47.78
CA ASN A 644 -72.36 -72.26 -48.97
C ASN A 644 -72.48 -73.79 -48.72
N LEU A 645 -72.09 -74.28 -47.53
CA LEU A 645 -72.30 -75.69 -47.15
C LEU A 645 -73.79 -76.02 -46.93
N LEU A 646 -74.55 -75.15 -46.28
CA LEU A 646 -76.00 -75.29 -46.10
C LEU A 646 -76.73 -75.31 -47.46
N ALA A 647 -76.35 -74.42 -48.37
CA ALA A 647 -76.90 -74.35 -49.71
C ALA A 647 -76.56 -75.61 -50.54
N LEU A 648 -75.35 -76.16 -50.38
CA LEU A 648 -74.97 -77.44 -50.98
C LEU A 648 -75.84 -78.58 -50.44
N ASN A 649 -76.03 -78.67 -49.12
CA ASN A 649 -76.90 -79.68 -48.51
C ASN A 649 -78.36 -79.55 -48.99
N ALA A 650 -78.87 -78.31 -49.10
CA ALA A 650 -80.21 -78.04 -49.62
C ALA A 650 -80.34 -78.42 -51.11
N ALA A 651 -79.32 -78.16 -51.93
CA ALA A 651 -79.31 -78.56 -53.33
C ALA A 651 -79.31 -80.08 -53.50
N VAL A 652 -78.58 -80.81 -52.64
CA VAL A 652 -78.57 -82.28 -52.61
C VAL A 652 -79.94 -82.83 -52.22
N GLU A 653 -80.57 -82.28 -51.18
CA GLU A 653 -81.89 -82.75 -50.74
C GLU A 653 -83.01 -82.39 -51.72
N ALA A 654 -82.89 -81.25 -52.42
CA ALA A 654 -83.77 -80.88 -53.52
C ALA A 654 -83.64 -81.83 -54.72
N ALA A 655 -82.43 -82.29 -55.05
CA ALA A 655 -82.21 -83.33 -56.06
C ALA A 655 -82.79 -84.69 -55.63
N ARG A 656 -82.77 -84.98 -54.32
CA ARG A 656 -83.33 -86.20 -53.73
C ARG A 656 -84.87 -86.23 -53.75
N ALA A 657 -85.52 -85.07 -53.66
CA ALA A 657 -86.97 -84.90 -53.72
C ALA A 657 -87.55 -84.94 -55.16
N GLY A 658 -86.72 -85.07 -56.20
CA GLY A 658 -87.16 -85.20 -57.60
C GLY A 658 -87.94 -83.97 -58.10
N ASP A 659 -89.06 -84.19 -58.81
CA ASP A 659 -89.86 -83.11 -59.42
C ASP A 659 -90.46 -82.13 -58.39
N SER A 660 -90.67 -82.58 -57.15
CA SER A 660 -91.20 -81.72 -56.06
C SER A 660 -90.15 -80.74 -55.51
N GLY A 661 -88.86 -81.00 -55.75
CA GLY A 661 -87.73 -80.20 -55.25
C GLY A 661 -87.22 -79.12 -56.21
N ARG A 662 -87.73 -79.02 -57.44
CA ARG A 662 -87.21 -78.11 -58.49
C ARG A 662 -87.12 -76.65 -58.07
N GLY A 663 -88.14 -76.12 -57.38
CA GLY A 663 -88.13 -74.75 -56.87
C GLY A 663 -87.07 -74.52 -55.79
N PHE A 664 -86.90 -75.50 -54.89
CA PHE A 664 -85.88 -75.48 -53.84
C PHE A 664 -84.45 -75.58 -54.41
N ALA A 665 -84.24 -76.35 -55.48
CA ALA A 665 -82.94 -76.49 -56.13
C ALA A 665 -82.43 -75.16 -56.73
N VAL A 666 -83.34 -74.36 -57.32
CA VAL A 666 -83.01 -73.03 -57.85
C VAL A 666 -82.63 -72.08 -56.71
N VAL A 667 -83.42 -72.03 -55.64
CA VAL A 667 -83.11 -71.21 -54.46
C VAL A 667 -81.78 -71.62 -53.83
N ALA A 668 -81.51 -72.93 -53.68
CA ALA A 668 -80.25 -73.42 -53.13
C ALA A 668 -79.04 -73.03 -54.00
N THR A 669 -79.18 -73.04 -55.33
CA THR A 669 -78.12 -72.59 -56.25
C THR A 669 -77.86 -71.09 -56.12
N GLU A 670 -78.92 -70.29 -55.97
CA GLU A 670 -78.80 -68.85 -55.83
C GLU A 670 -78.21 -68.44 -54.47
N VAL A 671 -78.62 -69.09 -53.37
CA VAL A 671 -78.02 -68.90 -52.04
C VAL A 671 -76.54 -69.29 -52.07
N ARG A 672 -76.18 -70.36 -52.78
CA ARG A 672 -74.78 -70.77 -52.94
C ARG A 672 -73.96 -69.73 -53.71
N SER A 673 -74.51 -69.19 -54.79
CA SER A 673 -73.90 -68.11 -55.59
C SER A 673 -73.69 -66.86 -54.74
N LEU A 674 -74.70 -66.47 -53.95
CA LEU A 674 -74.62 -65.33 -53.03
C LEU A 674 -73.56 -65.56 -51.94
N ALA A 675 -73.51 -66.75 -51.34
CA ALA A 675 -72.50 -67.11 -50.35
C ALA A 675 -71.08 -67.02 -50.92
N LYS A 676 -70.86 -67.52 -52.14
CA LYS A 676 -69.57 -67.38 -52.83
C LYS A 676 -69.20 -65.92 -53.07
N ARG A 677 -70.15 -65.10 -53.56
CA ARG A 677 -69.92 -63.66 -53.75
C ARG A 677 -69.61 -62.92 -52.45
N SER A 678 -70.25 -63.31 -51.34
CA SER A 678 -69.93 -62.76 -50.02
C SER A 678 -68.53 -63.16 -49.55
N ALA A 679 -68.11 -64.40 -49.76
CA ALA A 679 -66.75 -64.84 -49.44
C ALA A 679 -65.69 -64.09 -50.27
N ASP A 680 -65.90 -63.98 -51.58
CA ASP A 680 -65.00 -63.23 -52.47
C ASP A 680 -64.91 -61.75 -52.05
N ALA A 681 -66.05 -61.11 -51.74
CA ALA A 681 -66.09 -59.73 -51.26
C ALA A 681 -65.42 -59.54 -49.89
N SER A 682 -65.65 -60.45 -48.94
CA SER A 682 -64.97 -60.44 -47.63
C SER A 682 -63.46 -60.58 -47.78
N ASN A 683 -62.99 -61.42 -48.72
CA ASN A 683 -61.57 -61.61 -48.98
C ASN A 683 -60.92 -60.36 -49.58
N ASP A 684 -61.62 -59.64 -50.46
CA ASP A 684 -61.15 -58.35 -50.97
C ASP A 684 -61.11 -57.27 -49.90
N VAL A 685 -62.11 -57.20 -49.01
CA VAL A 685 -62.09 -56.29 -47.85
C VAL A 685 -60.95 -56.66 -46.90
N LYS A 686 -60.70 -57.95 -46.67
CA LYS A 686 -59.59 -58.43 -45.84
C LYS A 686 -58.24 -57.91 -46.34
N LYS A 687 -57.97 -58.00 -47.65
CA LYS A 687 -56.73 -57.45 -48.25
C LYS A 687 -56.60 -55.94 -48.05
N LEU A 688 -57.70 -55.19 -48.19
CA LEU A 688 -57.70 -53.74 -47.94
C LEU A 688 -57.41 -53.40 -46.47
N VAL A 689 -57.98 -54.17 -45.54
CA VAL A 689 -57.74 -54.02 -44.09
C VAL A 689 -56.29 -54.37 -43.73
N GLU A 690 -55.72 -55.44 -44.30
CA GLU A 690 -54.31 -55.80 -44.13
C GLU A 690 -53.37 -54.72 -44.67
N ALA A 691 -53.67 -54.14 -45.84
CA ALA A 691 -52.91 -53.02 -46.38
C ALA A 691 -52.98 -51.78 -45.46
N ALA A 692 -54.18 -51.42 -44.99
CA ALA A 692 -54.36 -50.32 -44.04
C ALA A 692 -53.62 -50.58 -42.71
N HIS A 693 -53.54 -51.83 -42.26
CA HIS A 693 -52.77 -52.21 -41.07
C HIS A 693 -51.27 -52.00 -41.28
N GLY A 694 -50.77 -52.32 -42.48
CA GLY A 694 -49.40 -52.00 -42.91
C GLY A 694 -49.10 -50.50 -42.86
N ASP A 695 -49.99 -49.68 -43.43
CA ASP A 695 -49.85 -48.21 -43.45
C ASP A 695 -49.88 -47.61 -42.03
N VAL A 696 -50.77 -48.08 -41.17
CA VAL A 696 -50.84 -47.64 -39.76
C VAL A 696 -49.55 -48.01 -39.02
N LYS A 697 -48.98 -49.20 -39.25
CA LYS A 697 -47.72 -49.62 -38.63
C LYS A 697 -46.56 -48.70 -39.03
N VAL A 698 -46.46 -48.34 -40.31
CA VAL A 698 -45.46 -47.36 -40.80
C VAL A 698 -45.72 -45.99 -40.17
N GLY A 699 -46.98 -45.55 -40.11
CA GLY A 699 -47.37 -44.29 -39.49
C GLY A 699 -47.00 -44.19 -38.01
N VAL A 700 -47.21 -45.25 -37.23
CA VAL A 700 -46.78 -45.31 -35.82
C VAL A 700 -45.27 -45.12 -35.70
N GLY A 701 -44.48 -45.81 -36.53
CA GLY A 701 -43.02 -45.68 -36.51
C GLY A 701 -42.53 -44.27 -36.81
N LEU A 702 -43.12 -43.58 -37.79
CA LEU A 702 -42.77 -42.18 -38.10
C LEU A 702 -43.13 -41.22 -36.97
N VAL A 703 -44.25 -41.45 -36.27
CA VAL A 703 -44.67 -40.64 -35.13
C VAL A 703 -43.76 -40.88 -33.92
N GLU A 704 -43.33 -42.12 -33.67
CA GLU A 704 -42.33 -42.45 -32.62
C GLU A 704 -40.97 -41.80 -32.90
N GLU A 705 -40.50 -41.83 -34.15
CA GLU A 705 -39.27 -41.14 -34.56
C GLU A 705 -39.39 -39.62 -34.37
N THR A 706 -40.54 -39.05 -34.72
CA THR A 706 -40.83 -37.62 -34.49
C THR A 706 -40.82 -37.27 -32.99
N ALA A 707 -41.32 -38.16 -32.12
CA ALA A 707 -41.28 -37.96 -30.67
C ALA A 707 -39.84 -37.87 -30.16
N GLN A 708 -38.97 -38.79 -30.60
CA GLN A 708 -37.55 -38.79 -30.24
C GLN A 708 -36.82 -37.52 -30.71
N MET A 709 -37.19 -36.99 -31.89
CA MET A 709 -36.63 -35.72 -32.38
C MET A 709 -36.99 -34.54 -31.48
N PHE A 710 -38.23 -34.46 -30.98
CA PHE A 710 -38.63 -33.41 -30.06
C PHE A 710 -37.90 -33.52 -28.70
N GLU A 711 -37.74 -34.73 -28.18
CA GLU A 711 -36.96 -34.97 -26.95
C GLU A 711 -35.50 -34.49 -27.10
N ALA A 712 -34.87 -34.80 -28.24
CA ALA A 712 -33.52 -34.35 -28.57
C ALA A 712 -33.42 -32.81 -28.72
N ILE A 713 -34.46 -32.15 -29.25
CA ILE A 713 -34.54 -30.69 -29.33
C ILE A 713 -34.62 -30.09 -27.93
N VAL A 714 -35.49 -30.60 -27.05
CA VAL A 714 -35.63 -30.12 -25.66
C VAL A 714 -34.29 -30.24 -24.91
N SER A 715 -33.58 -31.36 -25.08
CA SER A 715 -32.25 -31.55 -24.51
C SER A 715 -31.24 -30.51 -25.04
N SER A 716 -31.18 -30.31 -26.36
CA SER A 716 -30.26 -29.35 -26.98
C SER A 716 -30.54 -27.89 -26.56
N VAL A 717 -31.81 -27.54 -26.37
CA VAL A 717 -32.23 -26.21 -25.89
C VAL A 717 -31.84 -25.98 -24.43
N ASN A 718 -31.90 -27.02 -23.59
CA ASN A 718 -31.43 -26.96 -22.22
C ASN A 718 -29.91 -26.71 -22.15
N ASP A 719 -29.12 -27.41 -22.98
CA ASP A 719 -27.67 -27.18 -23.08
C ASP A 719 -27.35 -25.76 -23.55
N LEU A 720 -28.07 -25.26 -24.56
CA LEU A 720 -27.93 -23.88 -25.05
C LEU A 720 -28.23 -22.84 -23.95
N THR A 721 -29.27 -23.07 -23.15
CA THR A 721 -29.65 -22.22 -22.03
C THR A 721 -28.55 -22.19 -20.96
N GLY A 722 -27.94 -23.34 -20.66
CA GLY A 722 -26.79 -23.44 -19.77
C GLY A 722 -25.58 -22.62 -20.27
N LEU A 723 -25.27 -22.73 -21.56
CA LEU A 723 -24.19 -21.95 -22.19
C LEU A 723 -24.46 -20.44 -22.15
N MET A 724 -25.67 -20.00 -22.47
CA MET A 724 -26.03 -18.57 -22.44
C MET A 724 -25.96 -17.99 -21.03
N ASN A 725 -26.39 -18.74 -20.01
CA ASN A 725 -26.22 -18.35 -18.62
C ASN A 725 -24.73 -18.21 -18.23
N GLY A 726 -23.88 -19.13 -18.70
CA GLY A 726 -22.43 -19.04 -18.54
C GLY A 726 -21.80 -17.80 -19.20
N ILE A 727 -22.24 -17.46 -20.42
CA ILE A 727 -21.80 -16.24 -21.13
C ILE A 727 -22.24 -14.99 -20.38
N SER A 728 -23.50 -14.92 -19.93
CA SER A 728 -24.01 -13.77 -19.17
C SER A 728 -23.24 -13.56 -17.86
N GLN A 729 -22.93 -14.64 -17.14
CA GLN A 729 -22.12 -14.57 -15.93
C GLN A 729 -20.68 -14.11 -16.22
N THR A 730 -20.05 -14.65 -17.28
CA THR A 730 -18.70 -14.24 -17.71
C THR A 730 -18.67 -12.77 -18.09
N ALA A 731 -19.68 -12.29 -18.83
CA ALA A 731 -19.80 -10.90 -19.22
C ALA A 731 -20.00 -9.96 -18.01
N LYS A 732 -20.76 -10.39 -16.98
CA LYS A 732 -20.86 -9.64 -15.71
C LYS A 732 -19.52 -9.54 -15.00
N ASN A 733 -18.76 -10.63 -14.94
CA ASN A 733 -17.43 -10.62 -14.33
C ASN A 733 -16.49 -9.69 -15.11
N GLN A 734 -16.45 -9.79 -16.45
CA GLN A 734 -15.66 -8.88 -17.29
C GLN A 734 -16.04 -7.42 -17.10
N ALA A 735 -17.32 -7.09 -16.92
CA ALA A 735 -17.74 -5.71 -16.64
C ALA A 735 -17.17 -5.19 -15.31
N SER A 736 -17.10 -6.06 -14.30
CA SER A 736 -16.44 -5.75 -13.02
C SER A 736 -14.94 -5.54 -13.20
N ASP A 737 -14.27 -6.42 -13.95
CA ASP A 737 -12.82 -6.30 -14.22
C ASP A 737 -12.50 -5.01 -14.97
N VAL A 738 -13.31 -4.64 -15.96
CA VAL A 738 -13.16 -3.36 -16.67
C VAL A 738 -13.33 -2.16 -15.75
N SER A 739 -14.25 -2.23 -14.78
CA SER A 739 -14.40 -1.17 -13.77
C SER A 739 -13.16 -1.05 -12.88
N ALA A 740 -12.52 -2.17 -12.53
CA ALA A 740 -11.29 -2.16 -11.76
C ALA A 740 -10.13 -1.55 -12.57
N ILE A 741 -9.96 -1.96 -13.84
CA ILE A 741 -8.96 -1.39 -14.74
C ILE A 741 -9.19 0.12 -14.92
N ASN A 742 -10.44 0.57 -15.04
CA ASN A 742 -10.74 1.99 -15.16
C ASN A 742 -10.28 2.79 -13.93
N THR A 743 -10.39 2.21 -12.74
CA THR A 743 -9.90 2.82 -11.49
C THR A 743 -8.37 2.88 -11.44
N GLU A 744 -7.69 1.85 -11.94
CA GLU A 744 -6.22 1.86 -12.07
C GLU A 744 -5.74 2.92 -13.06
N ILE A 745 -6.43 3.08 -14.20
CA ILE A 745 -6.11 4.13 -15.18
C ILE A 745 -6.33 5.53 -14.62
N ASP A 746 -7.38 5.76 -13.82
CA ASP A 746 -7.56 7.03 -13.11
C ASP A 746 -6.37 7.32 -12.18
N GLY A 747 -5.80 6.29 -11.55
CA GLY A 747 -4.57 6.39 -10.75
C GLY A 747 -3.36 6.84 -11.57
N ILE A 748 -3.15 6.26 -12.76
CA ILE A 748 -2.10 6.68 -13.70
C ILE A 748 -2.32 8.13 -14.16
N GLY A 749 -3.58 8.50 -14.45
CA GLY A 749 -3.93 9.88 -14.79
C GLY A 749 -3.57 10.87 -13.67
N SER A 750 -3.82 10.51 -12.41
CA SER A 750 -3.43 11.32 -11.26
C SER A 750 -1.90 11.46 -11.13
N MET A 751 -1.15 10.39 -11.43
CA MET A 751 0.32 10.43 -11.43
C MET A 751 0.86 11.33 -12.54
N ALA A 752 0.30 11.25 -13.74
CA ALA A 752 0.67 12.14 -14.85
C ALA A 752 0.44 13.62 -14.48
N HIS A 753 -0.67 13.93 -13.80
CA HIS A 753 -0.91 15.29 -13.28
C HIS A 753 0.09 15.71 -12.20
N GLN A 754 0.46 14.83 -11.27
CA GLN A 754 1.50 15.11 -10.28
C GLN A 754 2.87 15.32 -10.93
N ASN A 755 3.22 14.53 -11.95
CA ASN A 755 4.46 14.69 -12.70
C ASN A 755 4.49 16.04 -13.43
N ALA A 756 3.36 16.46 -14.03
CA ALA A 756 3.27 17.78 -14.65
C ALA A 756 3.50 18.92 -13.63
N ALA A 757 2.89 18.81 -12.44
CA ALA A 757 3.12 19.78 -11.37
C ALA A 757 4.57 19.78 -10.86
N LEU A 758 5.19 18.60 -10.73
CA LEU A 758 6.60 18.45 -10.36
C LEU A 758 7.53 19.06 -11.41
N VAL A 759 7.21 18.89 -12.70
CA VAL A 759 7.94 19.53 -13.81
C VAL A 759 7.88 21.05 -13.70
N GLU A 760 6.70 21.62 -13.44
CA GLU A 760 6.55 23.08 -13.24
C GLU A 760 7.32 23.58 -12.02
N GLU A 761 7.23 22.89 -10.87
CA GLU A 761 7.94 23.24 -9.64
C GLU A 761 9.46 23.14 -9.82
N THR A 762 9.93 22.08 -10.48
CA THR A 762 11.36 21.87 -10.74
C THR A 762 11.89 22.92 -11.71
N ASN A 763 11.14 23.26 -12.76
CA ASN A 763 11.52 24.36 -13.66
C ASN A 763 11.65 25.70 -12.93
N ALA A 764 10.73 26.00 -12.01
CA ALA A 764 10.82 27.21 -11.18
C ALA A 764 12.06 27.20 -10.27
N ALA A 765 12.37 26.07 -9.64
CA ALA A 765 13.55 25.90 -8.80
C ALA A 765 14.86 26.01 -9.60
N LEU A 766 14.91 25.45 -10.81
CA LEU A 766 16.05 25.56 -11.72
C LEU A 766 16.26 27.00 -12.18
N ALA A 767 15.20 27.73 -12.53
CA ALA A 767 15.30 29.14 -12.90
C ALA A 767 15.86 30.01 -11.75
N LEU A 768 15.42 29.74 -10.51
CA LEU A 768 15.97 30.41 -9.34
C LEU A 768 17.45 30.07 -9.12
N THR A 769 17.82 28.80 -9.29
CA THR A 769 19.20 28.31 -9.12
C THR A 769 20.13 28.91 -10.17
N ASP A 770 19.68 28.99 -11.43
CA ASP A 770 20.43 29.64 -12.51
C ASP A 770 20.68 31.12 -12.20
N GLU A 771 19.66 31.84 -11.73
CA GLU A 771 19.80 33.25 -11.33
C GLU A 771 20.79 33.44 -10.17
N GLN A 772 20.75 32.59 -9.15
CA GLN A 772 21.71 32.64 -8.03
C GLN A 772 23.14 32.33 -8.49
N THR A 773 23.29 31.35 -9.38
CA THR A 773 24.58 30.93 -9.94
C THR A 773 25.18 32.03 -10.83
N ARG A 774 24.33 32.74 -11.57
CA ARG A 774 24.69 33.93 -12.36
C ARG A 774 25.16 35.07 -11.47
N ALA A 775 24.40 35.39 -10.42
CA ALA A 775 24.75 36.44 -9.46
C ALA A 775 26.09 36.14 -8.75
N LEU A 776 26.32 34.89 -8.35
CA LEU A 776 27.56 34.47 -7.71
C LEU A 776 28.75 34.54 -8.68
N SER A 777 28.55 34.15 -9.94
CA SER A 777 29.55 34.32 -10.99
C SER A 777 29.92 35.79 -11.20
N GLU A 778 28.93 36.70 -11.19
CA GLU A 778 29.18 38.15 -11.32
C GLU A 778 29.96 38.70 -10.12
N HIS A 779 29.67 38.22 -8.90
CA HIS A 779 30.44 38.61 -7.71
C HIS A 779 31.90 38.15 -7.77
N ILE A 780 32.16 36.93 -8.27
CA ILE A 780 33.51 36.38 -8.43
C ILE A 780 34.27 37.09 -9.55
N ALA A 781 33.58 37.46 -10.65
CA ALA A 781 34.19 38.15 -11.79
C ALA A 781 34.79 39.53 -11.46
N ARG A 782 34.44 40.13 -10.31
CA ARG A 782 35.06 41.37 -9.82
C ARG A 782 36.52 41.17 -9.37
N PHE A 783 36.90 39.93 -9.06
CA PHE A 783 38.26 39.59 -8.62
C PHE A 783 39.14 39.20 -9.82
N ARG A 784 40.35 39.75 -9.90
CA ARG A 784 41.37 39.40 -10.90
C ARG A 784 42.36 38.40 -10.31
N PHE A 785 42.49 37.25 -10.96
CA PHE A 785 43.40 36.16 -10.62
C PHE A 785 44.73 36.30 -11.37
N ARG A 786 45.79 35.69 -10.85
CA ARG A 786 47.10 35.67 -11.51
C ARG A 786 47.03 34.81 -12.78
N GLU A 787 47.65 35.27 -13.87
CA GLU A 787 47.78 34.47 -15.10
C GLU A 787 48.49 33.15 -14.77
N GLY A 788 47.81 32.03 -15.08
CA GLY A 788 48.22 30.67 -14.73
C GLY A 788 47.38 29.98 -13.66
N HIS A 789 46.62 30.70 -12.83
CA HIS A 789 45.72 30.09 -11.82
C HIS A 789 44.22 30.17 -12.16
N GLY A 790 43.82 30.97 -13.15
CA GLY A 790 42.43 31.03 -13.63
C GLY A 790 42.22 31.30 -15.12
N SER A 791 43.29 31.48 -15.91
CA SER A 791 43.19 32.08 -17.25
C SER A 791 42.97 31.12 -18.41
N ASP A 792 43.22 29.81 -18.28
CA ASP A 792 43.06 28.88 -19.42
C ASP A 792 41.60 28.43 -19.66
N LYS A 793 40.67 28.71 -18.74
CA LYS A 793 39.23 28.39 -18.94
C LYS A 793 38.30 29.61 -18.91
N ALA A 794 38.65 30.68 -18.19
CA ALA A 794 37.81 31.88 -18.15
C ALA A 794 37.75 32.61 -19.51
N HIS A 795 38.84 32.61 -20.30
CA HIS A 795 38.83 33.25 -21.63
C HIS A 795 38.03 32.48 -22.69
N ALA A 796 37.84 31.17 -22.53
CA ALA A 796 37.00 30.38 -23.43
C ALA A 796 35.50 30.71 -23.26
N MET A 797 35.09 31.23 -22.10
CA MET A 797 33.68 31.55 -21.81
C MET A 797 33.21 32.88 -22.40
N ALA A 798 34.11 33.85 -22.62
CA ALA A 798 33.74 35.13 -23.23
C ALA A 798 33.48 35.02 -24.75
N HIS A 799 33.89 33.92 -25.38
CA HIS A 799 33.71 33.68 -26.82
C HIS A 799 32.57 32.71 -27.15
N ALA A 800 31.91 32.13 -26.14
CA ALA A 800 30.84 31.15 -26.30
C ALA A 800 29.46 31.61 -25.75
N ALA A 801 29.37 32.85 -25.28
CA ALA A 801 28.11 33.60 -25.16
C ALA A 801 27.89 34.37 -26.47
#